data_AF-A0AAE1XE94-F1
#
_entry.id   AF-A0AAE1XE94-F1
#
_cell.length_a   1.000
_cell.length_b   1.000
_cell.length_c   1.000
_cell.angle_alpha   90.00
_cell.angle_beta   90.00
_cell.angle_gamma   90.00
#
_symmetry.space_group_name_H-M   'P 1'
#
loop_
_entity.id
_entity.type
_entity.pdbx_description
1 polymer ?
#
loop_
_entity_poly.entity_id
_entity_poly.type
_entity_poly.pdbx_seq_one_letter_code
_entity_poly.pdbx_strand_id
1 'polypeptide(L)'
;MLLSPSRRPLLVILAAVLLTVAYSQSAATTYANCGRTFSCGAISNVTYPFTGGDRPAHCGLPEFALTCRDNSTAELTYKSVAYRILELDQTRKTLVLSRSDLYNNTCPSEFRETILNSTFFSYKGPQNEALTLFYGCNTSAMSIKPYNLFSCNSSWLNFTDAYYLVGPVPVDPILRILYCSENVSVPLLRATGNQLTALRLSLGQALMQGFSVNYTVPHERLCNECNNLGGDCGYDSVLSQPVCICGDRPCPFAVTLPPEASPMLFRIWKVIRILQCDDGADSVEVELTVTFMVDDKSIRISHPNTGKDIALFITGAILAGFGLGWLIFHCRQGRKQRLASRSAKTVSKEIETSLSSKALFSVPSNSFTKSIPSYPSSKSDLGRGSSYLGVQVFNDTELEEATNNFDPSRELGDGGYGTVYYGELPDGRIVAVKRLYENNFKRVEQFMNEVEILTRLRHQNLVTLHGCTSRRSRELLLVYEYIPNGTVADHLHGNRAKSGLLSWPIRLNIALETADALAYLHKSDIIHRDVKTNNILLDNDFHVKVADFGLSRLFPSNVTHVSTAPQGTPGYVDPEYYQCYQVTEKSDVYSFGVVLVELISSLQAVDTNRHRHDINLSNMAINKIQNHRVHELVDSSLGFETNSTVRRMVTLVAELAFRCLQQEKDMRPSMEEVLETLRGIHNEDLNTHKVEIVDMLIDADDGLLKGPPSPTHGT
;
A
#
# COMPACT_ATOMS: atom_id res chain seq x y z
N MET A 1 -6.68 24.99 91.89
CA MET A 1 -5.70 24.22 91.09
C MET A 1 -5.73 24.80 89.68
N LEU A 2 -4.78 25.68 89.37
CA LEU A 2 -3.49 25.39 88.71
C LEU A 2 -3.59 25.61 87.20
N LEU A 3 -3.12 26.79 86.80
CA LEU A 3 -2.46 27.22 85.56
C LEU A 3 -2.35 26.20 84.40
N SER A 4 -2.64 26.64 83.16
CA SER A 4 -1.57 27.08 82.24
C SER A 4 -2.09 27.55 80.85
N PRO A 5 -1.56 28.67 80.32
CA PRO A 5 -1.90 29.25 79.02
C PRO A 5 -0.99 28.69 77.90
N SER A 6 -1.53 27.92 76.94
CA SER A 6 -0.67 27.47 75.81
C SER A 6 -1.35 27.27 74.46
N ARG A 7 -2.60 27.67 74.26
CA ARG A 7 -3.31 27.46 72.98
C ARG A 7 -3.81 28.73 72.29
N ARG A 8 -3.16 29.87 72.55
CA ARG A 8 -3.31 31.09 71.73
C ARG A 8 -2.17 31.36 70.71
N PRO A 9 -0.94 30.80 70.81
CA PRO A 9 0.07 31.08 69.78
C PRO A 9 -0.06 30.20 68.53
N LEU A 10 -0.69 29.02 68.59
CA LEU A 10 -0.75 28.13 67.42
C LEU A 10 -1.70 28.63 66.32
N LEU A 11 -2.81 29.27 66.69
CA LEU A 11 -3.77 29.84 65.73
C LEU A 11 -3.28 31.18 65.14
N VAL A 12 -2.52 31.95 65.92
CA VAL A 12 -1.90 33.20 65.43
C VAL A 12 -0.69 32.91 64.54
N ILE A 13 0.07 31.84 64.81
CA ILE A 13 1.17 31.40 63.94
C ILE A 13 0.63 30.77 62.65
N LEU A 14 -0.48 30.03 62.66
CA LEU A 14 -1.08 29.54 61.41
C LEU A 14 -1.66 30.68 60.57
N ALA A 15 -2.32 31.66 61.19
CA ALA A 15 -2.83 32.84 60.49
C ALA A 15 -1.69 33.74 59.98
N ALA A 16 -0.61 33.90 60.75
CA ALA A 16 0.58 34.65 60.35
C ALA A 16 1.37 33.90 59.26
N VAL A 17 1.45 32.56 59.28
CA VAL A 17 2.09 31.78 58.21
C VAL A 17 1.24 31.80 56.95
N LEU A 18 -0.10 31.75 57.05
CA LEU A 18 -0.97 31.92 55.89
C LEU A 18 -0.97 33.37 55.37
N LEU A 19 -0.79 34.37 56.24
CA LEU A 19 -0.58 35.76 55.83
C LEU A 19 0.83 36.00 55.27
N THR A 20 1.89 35.35 55.76
CA THR A 20 3.25 35.49 55.19
C THR A 20 3.45 34.65 53.94
N VAL A 21 2.72 33.55 53.76
CA VAL A 21 2.65 32.83 52.47
C VAL A 21 1.77 33.61 51.49
N ALA A 22 0.77 34.37 51.95
CA ALA A 22 0.03 35.31 51.12
C ALA A 22 0.75 36.65 50.87
N TYR A 23 1.86 36.94 51.59
CA TYR A 23 2.64 38.17 51.45
C TYR A 23 4.09 37.94 50.98
N SER A 24 4.43 36.72 50.57
CA SER A 24 5.71 36.42 49.94
C SER A 24 5.62 36.68 48.44
N GLN A 25 5.98 37.92 48.05
CA GLN A 25 6.27 38.37 46.70
C GLN A 25 5.13 38.23 45.68
N SER A 26 4.18 39.17 45.69
CA SER A 26 3.92 39.87 44.42
C SER A 26 5.11 40.79 44.18
N ALA A 27 6.25 40.21 43.78
CA ALA A 27 7.22 41.00 43.05
C ALA A 27 6.42 41.53 41.86
N ALA A 28 6.19 42.85 41.81
CA ALA A 28 5.60 43.46 40.64
C ALA A 28 6.52 43.07 39.49
N THR A 29 6.11 42.08 38.70
CA THR A 29 6.83 41.66 37.51
C THR A 29 6.75 42.87 36.59
N THR A 30 7.82 43.65 36.58
CA THR A 30 8.00 44.75 35.66
C THR A 30 8.18 44.12 34.30
N TYR A 31 7.11 44.05 33.53
CA TYR A 31 7.17 43.62 32.13
C TYR A 31 7.84 44.76 31.36
N ALA A 32 8.72 44.46 30.40
CA ALA A 32 9.19 45.51 29.51
C ALA A 32 8.20 45.65 28.35
N ASN A 33 8.10 46.84 27.77
CA ASN A 33 7.17 47.11 26.67
C ASN A 33 7.39 46.11 25.50
N CYS A 34 6.34 45.33 25.20
CA CYS A 34 6.37 44.29 24.16
C CYS A 34 5.91 44.78 22.79
N GLY A 35 5.45 46.03 22.65
CA GLY A 35 4.87 46.60 21.44
C GLY A 35 5.88 46.97 20.35
N ARG A 36 7.18 46.90 20.66
CA ARG A 36 8.23 47.13 19.65
C ARG A 36 8.42 45.88 18.79
N THR A 37 8.49 46.10 17.48
CA THR A 37 8.98 45.08 16.55
C THR A 37 10.46 44.84 16.81
N PHE A 38 10.94 43.65 16.46
CA PHE A 38 12.36 43.31 16.53
C PHE A 38 12.83 42.69 15.22
N SER A 39 14.14 42.65 15.03
CA SER A 39 14.79 41.99 13.90
C SER A 39 15.63 40.83 14.41
N CYS A 40 15.69 39.76 13.63
CA CYS A 40 16.46 38.56 13.94
C CYS A 40 17.07 38.06 12.64
N GLY A 41 18.39 38.13 12.50
CA GLY A 41 19.03 37.79 11.22
C GLY A 41 18.49 38.62 10.05
N ALA A 42 18.12 37.94 8.96
CA ALA A 42 17.57 38.58 7.76
C ALA A 42 16.09 39.00 7.87
N ILE A 43 15.35 38.54 8.88
CA ILE A 43 13.94 38.92 9.08
C ILE A 43 13.85 40.16 9.98
N SER A 44 13.01 41.12 9.56
CA SER A 44 12.79 42.38 10.27
C SER A 44 11.30 42.60 10.51
N ASN A 45 10.97 43.55 11.38
CA ASN A 45 9.60 43.88 11.76
C ASN A 45 8.81 42.69 12.35
N VAL A 46 9.48 41.83 13.11
CA VAL A 46 8.88 40.65 13.74
C VAL A 46 8.06 41.07 14.96
N THR A 47 6.85 40.53 15.08
CA THR A 47 5.90 40.80 16.17
C THR A 47 5.49 39.52 16.91
N TYR A 48 4.57 39.63 17.88
CA TYR A 48 3.95 38.47 18.53
C TYR A 48 3.32 37.55 17.47
N PRO A 49 3.51 36.21 17.52
CA PRO A 49 3.89 35.37 18.67
C PRO A 49 5.39 35.21 18.92
N PHE A 50 6.25 35.73 18.05
CA PHE A 50 7.69 35.44 18.09
C PHE A 50 8.41 36.29 19.15
N THR A 51 9.44 35.71 19.76
CA THR A 51 10.37 36.42 20.66
C THR A 51 11.81 35.97 20.40
N GLY A 52 12.81 36.66 20.93
CA GLY A 52 14.22 36.34 20.69
C GLY A 52 15.11 37.58 20.61
N GLY A 53 16.42 37.37 20.58
CA GLY A 53 17.41 38.46 20.56
C GLY A 53 17.26 39.37 21.78
N ASP A 54 17.05 40.66 21.54
CA ASP A 54 16.88 41.67 22.60
C ASP A 54 15.44 41.75 23.14
N ARG A 55 14.50 40.98 22.56
CA ARG A 55 13.11 40.98 23.00
C ARG A 55 12.92 40.03 24.18
N PRO A 56 12.30 40.46 25.30
CA PRO A 56 12.09 39.61 26.46
C PRO A 56 11.28 38.35 26.16
N ALA A 57 11.60 37.24 26.84
CA ALA A 57 10.94 35.95 26.63
C ALA A 57 9.41 36.00 26.86
N HIS A 58 8.95 36.85 27.78
CA HIS A 58 7.52 37.03 28.07
C HIS A 58 6.73 37.78 26.98
N CYS A 59 7.39 38.37 25.99
CA CYS A 59 6.75 39.10 24.88
C CYS A 59 6.37 38.19 23.69
N GLY A 60 6.54 36.88 23.83
CA GLY A 60 6.18 35.90 22.80
C GLY A 60 6.01 34.52 23.41
N LEU A 61 5.64 33.56 22.58
CA LEU A 61 5.46 32.18 22.99
C LEU A 61 6.81 31.44 23.00
N PRO A 62 7.11 30.61 24.02
CA PRO A 62 8.33 29.81 24.06
C PRO A 62 8.54 28.95 22.80
N GLU A 63 7.47 28.41 22.22
CA GLU A 63 7.49 27.60 21.00
C GLU A 63 7.83 28.41 19.74
N PHE A 64 7.76 29.74 19.81
CA PHE A 64 8.10 30.69 18.74
C PHE A 64 9.37 31.48 19.08
N ALA A 65 10.15 31.04 20.07
CA ALA A 65 11.40 31.67 20.44
C ALA A 65 12.47 31.47 19.35
N LEU A 66 13.02 32.59 18.89
CA LEU A 66 14.02 32.67 17.83
C LEU A 66 15.42 32.85 18.42
N THR A 67 16.37 32.11 17.86
CA THR A 67 17.80 32.29 18.11
C THR A 67 18.40 33.07 16.95
N CYS A 68 18.95 34.24 17.23
CA CYS A 68 19.54 35.12 16.21
C CYS A 68 21.06 34.95 16.24
N ARG A 69 21.68 34.50 15.14
CA ARG A 69 23.15 34.41 15.04
C ARG A 69 23.69 35.30 13.93
N ASP A 70 24.84 35.91 14.21
CA ASP A 70 25.72 36.63 13.27
C ASP A 70 24.99 37.63 12.37
N ASN A 71 23.94 38.25 12.90
CA ASN A 71 23.08 39.25 12.24
C ASN A 71 22.50 38.84 10.87
N SER A 72 22.57 37.55 10.51
CA SER A 72 22.20 37.03 9.19
C SER A 72 21.26 35.83 9.27
N THR A 73 21.28 35.09 10.37
CA THR A 73 20.48 33.87 10.52
C THR A 73 19.50 33.98 11.69
N ALA A 74 18.25 33.66 11.41
CA ALA A 74 17.21 33.43 12.41
C ALA A 74 16.92 31.94 12.45
N GLU A 75 17.01 31.34 13.64
CA GLU A 75 16.75 29.91 13.85
C GLU A 75 15.60 29.71 14.84
N LEU A 76 14.70 28.79 14.50
CA LEU A 76 13.67 28.27 15.37
C LEU A 76 14.07 26.85 15.80
N THR A 77 14.03 26.53 17.09
CA THR A 77 14.35 25.18 17.57
C THR A 77 13.08 24.43 17.94
N TYR A 78 12.89 23.24 17.38
CA TYR A 78 11.76 22.35 17.69
C TYR A 78 12.26 20.93 17.93
N LYS A 79 11.89 20.31 19.07
CA LYS A 79 12.31 18.95 19.47
C LYS A 79 13.82 18.69 19.30
N SER A 80 14.65 19.67 19.67
CA SER A 80 16.11 19.66 19.56
C SER A 80 16.68 19.74 18.14
N VAL A 81 15.86 20.03 17.12
CA VAL A 81 16.32 20.32 15.75
C VAL A 81 16.17 21.82 15.50
N ALA A 82 17.24 22.45 15.01
CA ALA A 82 17.22 23.86 14.62
C ALA A 82 16.81 24.01 13.15
N TYR A 83 15.98 25.02 12.87
CA TYR A 83 15.45 25.36 11.56
C TYR A 83 15.74 26.82 11.26
N ARG A 84 16.43 27.08 10.16
CA ARG A 84 16.67 28.40 9.59
C ARG A 84 15.37 28.95 9.03
N ILE A 85 15.02 30.19 9.39
CA ILE A 85 13.90 30.90 8.80
C ILE A 85 14.38 31.62 7.55
N LEU A 86 13.86 31.21 6.40
CA LEU A 86 14.18 31.79 5.09
C LEU A 86 13.21 32.92 4.73
N GLU A 87 11.92 32.72 5.03
CA GLU A 87 10.86 33.70 4.81
C GLU A 87 9.87 33.65 5.98
N LEU A 88 9.40 34.81 6.43
CA LEU A 88 8.33 34.96 7.41
C LEU A 88 7.27 35.91 6.86
N ASP A 89 6.06 35.38 6.64
CA ASP A 89 4.89 36.20 6.34
C ASP A 89 3.93 36.17 7.54
N GLN A 90 3.85 37.29 8.25
CA GLN A 90 2.99 37.45 9.42
C GLN A 90 1.50 37.64 9.06
N THR A 91 1.20 38.06 7.84
CA THR A 91 -0.18 38.27 7.35
C THR A 91 -0.81 36.95 6.91
N ARG A 92 -0.08 36.17 6.12
CA ARG A 92 -0.48 34.81 5.69
C ARG A 92 -0.26 33.76 6.77
N LYS A 93 0.48 34.10 7.83
CA LYS A 93 0.92 33.20 8.90
C LYS A 93 1.66 31.99 8.36
N THR A 94 2.64 32.25 7.51
CA THR A 94 3.46 31.22 6.86
C THR A 94 4.93 31.47 7.13
N LEU A 95 5.68 30.38 7.29
CA LEU A 95 7.12 30.35 7.44
C LEU A 95 7.70 29.45 6.35
N VAL A 96 8.76 29.89 5.69
CA VAL A 96 9.61 29.03 4.86
C VAL A 96 10.84 28.69 5.68
N LEU A 97 11.03 27.40 5.94
CA LEU A 97 12.03 26.87 6.87
C LEU A 97 12.98 25.93 6.14
N SER A 98 14.25 25.92 6.57
CA SER A 98 15.22 24.91 6.17
C SER A 98 15.93 24.37 7.39
N ARG A 99 16.14 23.06 7.46
CA ARG A 99 16.86 22.44 8.59
C ARG A 99 18.31 22.96 8.68
N SER A 100 18.75 23.33 9.88
CA SER A 100 19.97 24.08 10.06
C SER A 100 21.26 23.33 9.77
N ASP A 101 21.36 22.04 10.06
CA ASP A 101 22.51 21.19 9.78
C ASP A 101 22.61 20.75 8.30
N LEU A 102 21.50 20.78 7.56
CA LEU A 102 21.39 20.35 6.15
C LEU A 102 21.39 21.48 5.12
N TYR A 103 21.46 22.75 5.53
CA TYR A 103 21.53 23.81 4.54
C TYR A 103 22.96 24.03 4.08
N ASN A 104 23.13 23.96 2.75
CA ASN A 104 24.42 23.91 2.07
C ASN A 104 25.29 22.72 2.52
N ASN A 105 24.67 21.64 2.99
CA ASN A 105 25.32 20.41 3.43
C ASN A 105 24.36 19.22 3.22
N THR A 106 24.90 18.04 2.91
CA THR A 106 24.09 16.82 2.71
C THR A 106 24.13 15.86 3.89
N CYS A 107 24.98 16.14 4.89
CA CYS A 107 25.14 15.33 6.10
C CYS A 107 24.46 15.98 7.31
N PRO A 108 23.46 15.34 7.93
CA PRO A 108 22.83 15.85 9.14
C PRO A 108 23.75 15.61 10.35
N SER A 109 23.60 16.44 11.39
CA SER A 109 24.31 16.21 12.65
C SER A 109 23.65 15.10 13.48
N GLU A 110 22.34 14.88 13.28
CA GLU A 110 21.56 13.79 13.90
C GLU A 110 20.50 13.23 12.92
N PHE A 111 20.27 11.92 12.91
CA PHE A 111 19.25 11.27 12.08
C PHE A 111 17.85 11.38 12.69
N ARG A 112 17.34 12.61 12.83
CA ARG A 112 15.97 12.89 13.29
C ARG A 112 15.08 13.31 12.14
N GLU A 113 13.82 12.90 12.14
CA GLU A 113 12.83 13.35 11.16
C GLU A 113 12.52 14.85 11.29
N THR A 114 12.24 15.53 10.18
CA THR A 114 11.93 16.98 10.18
C THR A 114 10.42 17.27 10.17
N ILE A 115 9.69 16.67 11.10
CA ILE A 115 8.23 16.82 11.19
C ILE A 115 7.87 17.92 12.19
N LEU A 116 7.37 19.05 11.69
CA LEU A 116 6.82 20.17 12.47
C LEU A 116 5.29 20.07 12.58
N ASN A 117 4.75 18.90 12.90
CA ASN A 117 3.31 18.74 13.10
C ASN A 117 2.97 18.93 14.59
N SER A 118 2.32 20.04 14.92
CA SER A 118 1.91 20.36 16.28
C SER A 118 0.62 21.19 16.27
N THR A 119 0.09 21.52 17.45
CA THR A 119 -1.00 22.50 17.57
C THR A 119 -0.62 23.87 17.00
N PHE A 120 0.68 24.19 16.90
CA PHE A 120 1.18 25.49 16.48
C PHE A 120 1.59 25.54 15.01
N PHE A 121 2.04 24.42 14.43
CA PHE A 121 2.57 24.35 13.07
C PHE A 121 1.83 23.26 12.27
N SER A 122 1.39 23.61 11.06
CA SER A 122 0.62 22.72 10.19
C SER A 122 1.06 22.85 8.73
N TYR A 123 1.03 21.73 8.02
CA TYR A 123 1.23 21.70 6.58
C TYR A 123 -0.13 21.88 5.89
N LYS A 124 -0.37 23.00 5.20
CA LYS A 124 -1.60 23.22 4.43
C LYS A 124 -1.37 23.03 2.92
N GLY A 125 -2.14 22.12 2.33
CA GLY A 125 -2.20 21.91 0.88
C GLY A 125 -0.97 21.20 0.28
N PRO A 126 -0.97 20.98 -1.05
CA PRO A 126 0.07 20.22 -1.76
C PRO A 126 1.32 21.07 -2.07
N GLN A 127 1.63 22.07 -1.23
CA GLN A 127 2.73 23.00 -1.47
C GLN A 127 4.11 22.36 -1.23
N ASN A 128 4.15 21.37 -0.35
CA ASN A 128 5.36 20.64 -0.05
C ASN A 128 5.32 19.22 -0.63
N GLU A 129 6.51 18.70 -0.86
CA GLU A 129 6.78 17.34 -1.30
C GLU A 129 7.79 16.71 -0.34
N ALA A 130 7.65 15.41 -0.07
CA ALA A 130 8.57 14.71 0.81
C ALA A 130 9.87 14.41 0.06
N LEU A 131 11.04 14.75 0.62
CA LEU A 131 12.33 14.26 0.18
C LEU A 131 12.88 13.35 1.28
N THR A 132 13.26 12.12 0.96
CA THR A 132 13.87 11.19 1.92
C THR A 132 15.32 10.94 1.55
N LEU A 133 16.22 11.18 2.50
CA LEU A 133 17.66 10.96 2.38
C LEU A 133 18.02 9.65 3.07
N PHE A 134 18.73 8.77 2.40
CA PHE A 134 19.16 7.47 2.92
C PHE A 134 20.68 7.43 2.99
N TYR A 135 21.21 6.98 4.13
CA TYR A 135 22.64 7.01 4.45
C TYR A 135 23.16 5.62 4.78
N GLY A 136 24.43 5.36 4.48
CA GLY A 136 25.07 4.09 4.81
C GLY A 136 24.62 2.93 3.94
N CYS A 137 24.40 3.20 2.65
CA CYS A 137 23.80 2.24 1.73
C CYS A 137 24.85 1.31 1.12
N ASN A 138 24.62 0.00 1.09
CA ASN A 138 25.51 -0.94 0.39
C ASN A 138 25.26 -0.91 -1.13
N THR A 139 26.00 -0.05 -1.84
CA THR A 139 25.90 0.15 -3.30
C THR A 139 26.69 -0.88 -4.11
N SER A 140 27.51 -1.73 -3.47
CA SER A 140 28.36 -2.72 -4.15
C SER A 140 27.55 -3.81 -4.88
N ALA A 141 26.26 -3.95 -4.54
CA ALA A 141 25.32 -4.87 -5.19
C ALA A 141 24.71 -4.32 -6.50
N MET A 142 24.98 -3.05 -6.86
CA MET A 142 24.38 -2.43 -8.04
C MET A 142 25.36 -2.34 -9.21
N SER A 143 25.03 -2.98 -10.33
CA SER A 143 25.80 -2.88 -11.59
C SER A 143 25.65 -1.52 -12.30
N ILE A 144 24.67 -0.70 -11.89
CA ILE A 144 24.39 0.64 -12.45
C ILE A 144 24.28 1.64 -11.30
N LYS A 145 25.03 2.75 -11.36
CA LYS A 145 24.99 3.79 -10.33
C LYS A 145 23.71 4.64 -10.48
N PRO A 146 22.88 4.79 -9.43
CA PRO A 146 21.69 5.62 -9.48
C PRO A 146 22.05 7.11 -9.63
N TYR A 147 21.25 7.87 -10.38
CA TYR A 147 21.47 9.31 -10.64
C TYR A 147 21.28 10.19 -9.39
N ASN A 148 20.53 9.69 -8.42
CA ASN A 148 20.22 10.30 -7.13
C ASN A 148 21.22 9.93 -6.02
N LEU A 149 22.39 9.41 -6.39
CA LEU A 149 23.50 9.12 -5.48
C LEU A 149 24.18 10.44 -5.06
N PHE A 150 24.50 10.56 -3.78
CA PHE A 150 25.33 11.64 -3.24
C PHE A 150 26.27 11.09 -2.18
N SER A 151 27.31 11.87 -1.85
CA SER A 151 28.25 11.51 -0.80
C SER A 151 27.99 12.29 0.48
N CYS A 152 28.10 11.58 1.61
CA CYS A 152 28.10 12.18 2.93
C CYS A 152 29.38 11.78 3.66
N ASN A 153 30.30 12.73 3.86
CA ASN A 153 31.57 12.49 4.54
C ASN A 153 31.58 13.23 5.88
N SER A 154 31.17 12.55 6.94
CA SER A 154 31.16 13.07 8.31
C SER A 154 32.09 12.23 9.16
N SER A 155 32.83 12.88 10.07
CA SER A 155 33.81 12.24 10.98
C SER A 155 33.22 11.11 11.85
N TRP A 156 31.89 11.05 11.95
CA TRP A 156 31.15 10.09 12.76
C TRP A 156 30.55 8.92 11.96
N LEU A 157 30.67 8.92 10.62
CA LEU A 157 30.06 7.94 9.73
C LEU A 157 31.11 7.19 8.90
N ASN A 158 31.07 5.85 8.94
CA ASN A 158 32.00 4.97 8.20
C ASN A 158 31.54 4.65 6.77
N PHE A 159 30.60 5.41 6.21
CA PHE A 159 30.01 5.12 4.90
C PHE A 159 30.02 6.37 4.02
N THR A 160 30.39 6.20 2.74
CA THR A 160 30.47 7.31 1.77
C THR A 160 29.22 7.47 0.92
N ASP A 161 28.42 6.41 0.80
CA ASP A 161 27.37 6.33 -0.21
C ASP A 161 25.99 6.55 0.41
N ALA A 162 25.26 7.50 -0.17
CA ALA A 162 23.93 7.92 0.23
C ALA A 162 23.08 8.19 -1.03
N TYR A 163 21.76 8.10 -0.92
CA TYR A 163 20.87 8.46 -2.03
C TYR A 163 19.62 9.18 -1.53
N TYR A 164 18.96 9.90 -2.42
CA TYR A 164 17.74 10.64 -2.09
C TYR A 164 16.55 10.25 -2.95
N LEU A 165 15.34 10.40 -2.42
CA LEU A 165 14.10 10.20 -3.17
C LEU A 165 13.14 11.35 -2.93
N VAL A 166 12.53 11.85 -4.02
CA VAL A 166 11.47 12.86 -3.98
C VAL A 166 10.12 12.16 -4.17
N GLY A 167 9.15 12.48 -3.32
CA GLY A 167 7.81 11.89 -3.31
C GLY A 167 7.58 10.90 -2.17
N PRO A 168 6.43 10.20 -2.15
CA PRO A 168 6.18 9.15 -1.18
C PRO A 168 7.27 8.07 -1.31
N VAL A 169 7.89 7.70 -0.18
CA VAL A 169 8.82 6.58 -0.16
C VAL A 169 8.03 5.35 -0.61
N PRO A 170 8.34 4.77 -1.78
CA PRO A 170 7.64 3.58 -2.24
C PRO A 170 7.83 2.49 -1.19
N VAL A 171 6.73 1.87 -0.77
CA VAL A 171 6.74 0.77 0.22
C VAL A 171 7.29 -0.54 -0.40
N ASP A 172 7.94 -0.46 -1.57
CA ASP A 172 8.43 -1.55 -2.45
C ASP A 172 9.95 -1.85 -2.19
N PRO A 173 10.46 -3.07 -2.43
CA PRO A 173 11.78 -3.54 -2.00
C PRO A 173 13.02 -3.02 -2.73
N ILE A 174 12.92 -2.15 -3.74
CA ILE A 174 14.15 -1.63 -4.39
C ILE A 174 14.96 -0.79 -3.40
N LEU A 175 14.27 -0.09 -2.49
CA LEU A 175 14.89 0.57 -1.33
C LEU A 175 15.30 -0.40 -0.22
N ARG A 176 14.95 -1.69 -0.32
CA ARG A 176 15.38 -2.76 0.61
C ARG A 176 16.55 -3.60 0.07
N ILE A 177 16.80 -3.59 -1.24
CA ILE A 177 18.04 -4.15 -1.81
C ILE A 177 19.23 -3.27 -1.42
N LEU A 178 19.01 -1.96 -1.38
CA LEU A 178 19.91 -1.00 -0.75
C LEU A 178 19.71 -1.04 0.76
N TYR A 179 20.51 -1.84 1.47
CA TYR A 179 20.54 -1.79 2.93
C TYR A 179 21.20 -0.47 3.35
N CYS A 180 20.39 0.49 3.79
CA CYS A 180 20.85 1.76 4.35
C CYS A 180 20.65 1.75 5.86
N SER A 181 21.67 2.18 6.58
CA SER A 181 21.66 2.20 8.05
C SER A 181 20.66 3.22 8.60
N GLU A 182 20.53 4.38 7.96
CA GLU A 182 19.76 5.51 8.48
C GLU A 182 18.98 6.21 7.36
N ASN A 183 17.86 6.84 7.71
CA ASN A 183 17.12 7.70 6.79
C ASN A 183 16.56 8.94 7.48
N VAL A 184 16.44 10.04 6.72
CA VAL A 184 15.91 11.32 7.19
C VAL A 184 14.93 11.86 6.16
N SER A 185 13.68 12.08 6.58
CA SER A 185 12.69 12.80 5.79
C SER A 185 12.85 14.31 5.99
N VAL A 186 12.98 15.04 4.87
CA VAL A 186 13.14 16.49 4.75
C VAL A 186 12.10 17.01 3.75
N PRO A 187 11.06 17.74 4.16
CA PRO A 187 10.14 18.34 3.20
C PRO A 187 10.86 19.36 2.31
N LEU A 188 10.40 19.50 1.07
CA LEU A 188 10.78 20.54 0.12
C LEU A 188 9.54 21.25 -0.41
N LEU A 189 9.70 22.46 -0.94
CA LEU A 189 8.69 23.04 -1.82
C LEU A 189 8.50 22.17 -3.07
N ARG A 190 7.26 21.92 -3.49
CA ARG A 190 6.94 21.06 -4.66
C ARG A 190 7.62 21.54 -5.96
N ALA A 191 7.73 22.85 -6.15
CA ALA A 191 8.45 23.40 -7.30
C ALA A 191 9.93 23.01 -7.30
N THR A 192 10.56 22.98 -6.13
CA THR A 192 11.94 22.55 -5.91
C THR A 192 12.08 21.04 -6.14
N GLY A 193 11.14 20.23 -5.63
CA GLY A 193 11.08 18.78 -5.87
C GLY A 193 11.06 18.45 -7.36
N ASN A 194 10.18 19.10 -8.12
CA ASN A 194 10.10 18.96 -9.58
C ASN A 194 11.42 19.32 -10.30
N GLN A 195 12.09 20.39 -9.87
CA GLN A 195 13.39 20.80 -10.45
C GLN A 195 14.51 19.81 -10.11
N LEU A 196 14.51 19.25 -8.90
CA LEU A 196 15.47 18.25 -8.45
C LEU A 196 15.31 16.93 -9.22
N THR A 197 14.07 16.46 -9.43
CA THR A 197 13.77 15.26 -10.23
C THR A 197 14.10 15.44 -11.71
N ALA A 198 13.93 16.66 -12.24
CA ALA A 198 14.30 17.02 -13.62
C ALA A 198 15.81 17.29 -13.81
N LEU A 199 16.66 17.03 -12.80
CA LEU A 199 18.12 17.27 -12.81
C LEU A 199 18.54 18.71 -13.12
N ARG A 200 17.68 19.70 -12.80
CA ARG A 200 17.97 21.14 -12.99
C ARG A 200 18.56 21.81 -11.75
N LEU A 201 18.55 21.12 -10.62
CA LEU A 201 18.99 21.62 -9.32
C LEU A 201 19.79 20.54 -8.59
N SER A 202 20.87 20.90 -7.89
CA SER A 202 21.60 19.95 -7.03
C SER A 202 20.88 19.73 -5.70
N LEU A 203 21.12 18.59 -5.04
CA LEU A 203 20.52 18.28 -3.74
C LEU A 203 20.81 19.36 -2.69
N GLY A 204 22.06 19.85 -2.60
CA GLY A 204 22.44 20.90 -1.66
C GLY A 204 21.68 22.20 -1.90
N GLN A 205 21.50 22.60 -3.17
CA GLN A 205 20.71 23.78 -3.53
C GLN A 205 19.21 23.57 -3.25
N ALA A 206 18.69 22.35 -3.44
CA ALA A 206 17.31 22.03 -3.11
C ALA A 206 17.05 22.15 -1.60
N LEU A 207 17.94 21.59 -0.77
CA LEU A 207 17.85 21.68 0.69
C LEU A 207 17.88 23.14 1.18
N MET A 208 18.61 24.03 0.51
CA MET A 208 18.65 25.45 0.84
C MET A 208 17.33 26.20 0.57
N GLN A 209 16.47 25.70 -0.31
CA GLN A 209 15.17 26.34 -0.60
C GLN A 209 14.11 26.02 0.46
N GLY A 210 14.30 24.95 1.24
CA GLY A 210 13.45 24.62 2.38
C GLY A 210 12.02 24.21 2.01
N PHE A 211 11.12 24.39 2.98
CA PHE A 211 9.69 24.02 2.89
C PHE A 211 8.80 25.02 3.62
N SER A 212 7.52 25.07 3.22
CA SER A 212 6.55 26.02 3.78
C SER A 212 5.72 25.40 4.90
N VAL A 213 5.53 26.10 6.01
CA VAL A 213 4.61 25.71 7.09
C VAL A 213 3.69 26.86 7.46
N ASN A 214 2.46 26.55 7.82
CA ASN A 214 1.54 27.50 8.40
C ASN A 214 1.66 27.43 9.92
N TYR A 215 1.62 28.58 10.57
CA TYR A 215 1.57 28.63 12.02
C TYR A 215 0.24 29.18 12.53
N THR A 216 -0.15 28.75 13.73
CA THR A 216 -1.33 29.23 14.44
C THR A 216 -0.92 29.72 15.81
N VAL A 217 -1.54 30.82 16.23
CA VAL A 217 -1.26 31.47 17.49
C VAL A 217 -2.36 31.08 18.48
N PRO A 218 -2.05 30.35 19.56
CA PRO A 218 -3.05 30.06 20.58
C PRO A 218 -3.58 31.35 21.17
N HIS A 219 -4.89 31.37 21.46
CA HIS A 219 -5.54 32.52 22.09
C HIS A 219 -5.37 33.85 21.33
N GLU A 220 -5.17 33.80 20.01
CA GLU A 220 -4.97 35.00 19.19
C GLU A 220 -6.08 36.05 19.36
N ARG A 221 -7.32 35.60 19.57
CA ARG A 221 -8.45 36.48 19.85
C ARG A 221 -8.22 37.36 21.09
N LEU A 222 -7.68 36.78 22.17
CA LEU A 222 -7.39 37.51 23.40
C LEU A 222 -6.25 38.50 23.19
N CYS A 223 -5.26 38.15 22.36
CA CYS A 223 -4.21 39.07 21.96
C CYS A 223 -4.76 40.26 21.14
N ASN A 224 -5.66 40.01 20.18
CA ASN A 224 -6.29 41.09 19.42
C ASN A 224 -7.14 42.01 20.31
N GLU A 225 -7.85 41.45 21.29
CA GLU A 225 -8.58 42.22 22.30
C GLU A 225 -7.63 43.08 23.15
N CYS A 226 -6.47 42.55 23.55
CA CYS A 226 -5.42 43.30 24.23
C CYS A 226 -4.89 44.48 23.41
N ASN A 227 -4.55 44.24 22.14
CA ASN A 227 -4.05 45.28 21.23
C ASN A 227 -5.08 46.40 21.02
N ASN A 228 -6.38 46.05 20.94
CA ASN A 228 -7.46 47.03 20.81
C ASN A 228 -7.61 47.93 22.06
N LEU A 229 -7.18 47.44 23.23
CA LEU A 229 -7.16 48.20 24.48
C LEU A 229 -5.87 49.02 24.65
N GLY A 230 -4.97 49.02 23.66
CA GLY A 230 -3.68 49.70 23.72
C GLY A 230 -2.64 48.99 24.58
N GLY A 231 -2.85 47.71 24.90
CA GLY A 231 -1.86 46.84 25.53
C GLY A 231 -1.12 45.99 24.49
N ASP A 232 -0.01 45.40 24.91
CA ASP A 232 0.82 44.51 24.10
C ASP A 232 0.65 43.05 24.54
N CYS A 233 0.61 42.14 23.56
CA CYS A 233 0.49 40.72 23.84
C CYS A 233 1.80 40.14 24.42
N GLY A 234 1.65 39.35 25.48
CA GLY A 234 2.70 38.53 26.06
C GLY A 234 2.21 37.14 26.45
N TYR A 235 3.10 36.35 27.02
CA TYR A 235 2.82 35.02 27.52
C TYR A 235 3.54 34.78 28.84
N ASP A 236 2.79 34.28 29.83
CA ASP A 236 3.35 33.86 31.11
C ASP A 236 3.69 32.37 31.03
N SER A 237 4.98 32.04 30.98
CA SER A 237 5.46 30.66 30.90
C SER A 237 5.25 29.87 32.20
N VAL A 238 5.12 30.55 33.34
CA VAL A 238 4.89 29.90 34.64
C VAL A 238 3.43 29.47 34.75
N LEU A 239 2.52 30.34 34.32
CA LEU A 239 1.07 30.09 34.37
C LEU A 239 0.51 29.46 33.10
N SER A 240 1.33 29.34 32.05
CA SER A 240 0.96 28.80 30.73
C SER A 240 -0.28 29.47 30.13
N GLN A 241 -0.35 30.80 30.21
CA GLN A 241 -1.49 31.58 29.75
C GLN A 241 -1.07 32.90 29.07
N PRO A 242 -1.88 33.42 28.12
CA PRO A 242 -1.63 34.73 27.51
C PRO A 242 -1.78 35.85 28.56
N VAL A 243 -0.92 36.86 28.47
CA VAL A 243 -0.98 38.06 29.32
C VAL A 243 -1.06 39.31 28.45
N CYS A 244 -1.86 40.28 28.89
CA CYS A 244 -1.95 41.59 28.26
C CYS A 244 -1.13 42.61 29.06
N ILE A 245 -0.14 43.23 28.43
CA ILE A 245 0.86 44.09 29.08
C ILE A 245 0.60 45.55 28.70
N CYS A 246 0.27 46.40 29.66
CA CYS A 246 0.05 47.82 29.46
C CYS A 246 1.23 48.60 30.06
N GLY A 247 2.18 49.00 29.23
CA GLY A 247 3.43 49.62 29.69
C GLY A 247 4.29 48.60 30.43
N ASP A 248 4.54 48.82 31.72
CA ASP A 248 5.41 47.94 32.52
C ASP A 248 4.66 46.95 33.43
N ARG A 249 3.33 46.84 33.27
CA ARG A 249 2.45 46.06 34.17
C ARG A 249 1.36 45.32 33.39
N PRO A 250 0.80 44.22 33.93
CA PRO A 250 -0.41 43.63 33.39
C PRO A 250 -1.55 44.66 33.35
N CYS A 251 -2.35 44.67 32.28
CA CYS A 251 -3.45 45.62 32.13
C CYS A 251 -4.50 45.42 33.26
N PRO A 252 -4.86 46.49 33.99
CA PRO A 252 -5.90 46.41 35.01
C PRO A 252 -7.27 46.32 34.32
N PHE A 253 -7.96 45.18 34.50
CA PHE A 253 -9.27 44.80 33.94
C PHE A 253 -9.29 44.34 32.47
N ALA A 254 -9.09 43.04 32.24
CA ALA A 254 -10.01 42.16 31.48
C ALA A 254 -9.38 40.78 31.18
N VAL A 255 -9.43 39.82 32.11
CA VAL A 255 -9.60 38.40 31.79
C VAL A 255 -10.33 37.74 32.97
N THR A 256 -11.65 37.68 32.93
CA THR A 256 -12.36 36.61 33.64
C THR A 256 -12.28 35.38 32.74
N LEU A 257 -11.44 34.42 33.12
CA LEU A 257 -11.46 33.07 32.57
C LEU A 257 -12.89 32.50 32.76
N PRO A 258 -13.62 32.07 31.72
CA PRO A 258 -14.77 31.22 31.93
C PRO A 258 -14.27 29.87 32.45
N PRO A 259 -14.90 29.27 33.48
CA PRO A 259 -14.62 27.90 33.85
C PRO A 259 -15.02 26.98 32.69
N GLU A 260 -14.22 25.94 32.45
CA GLU A 260 -14.55 24.89 31.48
C GLU A 260 -15.93 24.26 31.74
N ALA A 261 -16.58 23.92 30.62
CA ALA A 261 -17.71 23.02 30.40
C ALA A 261 -19.16 23.53 30.63
N SER A 262 -19.87 23.79 29.52
CA SER A 262 -21.16 23.14 29.17
C SER A 262 -21.59 23.45 27.72
N PRO A 263 -22.35 22.56 27.04
CA PRO A 263 -22.35 22.40 25.58
C PRO A 263 -23.24 23.41 24.83
N MET A 264 -22.81 23.82 23.63
CA MET A 264 -23.62 24.62 22.72
C MET A 264 -24.81 23.85 22.14
N LEU A 265 -26.00 24.46 22.24
CA LEU A 265 -27.24 24.08 21.58
C LEU A 265 -27.14 24.33 20.06
N PHE A 266 -27.19 23.27 19.24
CA PHE A 266 -27.52 23.38 17.82
C PHE A 266 -29.03 23.14 17.63
N ARG A 267 -29.75 24.10 17.04
CA ARG A 267 -31.14 23.89 16.59
C ARG A 267 -31.12 23.22 15.21
N ILE A 268 -31.58 21.98 15.14
CA ILE A 268 -31.81 21.23 13.89
C ILE A 268 -33.32 21.28 13.59
N TRP A 269 -33.71 21.71 12.39
CA TRP A 269 -35.04 21.39 11.86
C TRP A 269 -34.96 20.08 11.10
N LYS A 270 -35.79 19.10 11.46
CA LYS A 270 -35.84 17.77 10.85
C LYS A 270 -37.12 17.65 10.04
N VAL A 271 -37.01 17.53 8.71
CA VAL A 271 -38.11 17.02 7.88
C VAL A 271 -37.94 15.50 7.85
N ILE A 272 -38.91 14.79 8.43
CA ILE A 272 -39.00 13.33 8.35
C ILE A 272 -40.09 13.02 7.31
N ARG A 273 -39.73 12.49 6.14
CA ARG A 273 -40.69 11.74 5.33
C ARG A 273 -40.69 10.30 5.82
N ILE A 274 -41.84 9.86 6.32
CA ILE A 274 -42.08 8.47 6.71
C ILE A 274 -42.48 7.72 5.44
N LEU A 275 -41.64 6.78 5.00
CA LEU A 275 -42.09 5.69 4.14
C LEU A 275 -42.40 4.50 5.04
N GLN A 276 -43.60 3.97 4.85
CA GLN A 276 -44.23 2.91 5.63
C GLN A 276 -43.54 1.57 5.30
N CYS A 277 -43.13 0.80 6.32
CA CYS A 277 -42.66 -0.58 6.14
C CYS A 277 -43.79 -1.54 6.49
N ASP A 278 -44.09 -2.42 5.54
CA ASP A 278 -44.87 -3.64 5.71
C ASP A 278 -44.04 -4.69 6.47
N ASP A 279 -44.73 -5.61 7.13
CA ASP A 279 -44.19 -6.56 8.11
C ASP A 279 -43.08 -7.48 7.55
N GLY A 280 -41.90 -7.43 8.15
CA GLY A 280 -40.92 -8.53 8.13
C GLY A 280 -39.56 -8.24 7.50
N ALA A 281 -38.71 -7.41 8.12
CA ALA A 281 -37.26 -7.45 7.96
C ALA A 281 -36.52 -6.75 9.12
N ASP A 282 -35.53 -7.43 9.70
CA ASP A 282 -34.61 -6.91 10.74
C ASP A 282 -33.50 -6.01 10.12
N SER A 283 -33.84 -4.78 9.72
CA SER A 283 -32.90 -3.64 9.66
C SER A 283 -33.58 -2.39 9.09
N VAL A 284 -33.46 -1.25 9.78
CA VAL A 284 -33.83 0.08 9.27
C VAL A 284 -32.55 0.85 8.98
N GLU A 285 -32.35 1.24 7.72
CA GLU A 285 -31.29 2.16 7.31
C GLU A 285 -31.86 3.58 7.26
N VAL A 286 -31.19 4.54 7.92
CA VAL A 286 -31.62 5.95 7.98
C VAL A 286 -30.58 6.80 7.26
N GLU A 287 -30.94 7.36 6.12
CA GLU A 287 -30.08 8.31 5.41
C GLU A 287 -30.31 9.73 5.96
N LEU A 288 -29.21 10.41 6.31
CA LEU A 288 -29.19 11.75 6.90
C LEU A 288 -28.48 12.70 5.95
N THR A 289 -29.23 13.48 5.18
CA THR A 289 -28.67 14.56 4.34
C THR A 289 -28.68 15.88 5.12
N VAL A 290 -27.49 16.48 5.32
CA VAL A 290 -27.34 17.79 5.96
C VAL A 290 -26.91 18.80 4.90
N THR A 291 -27.78 19.76 4.58
CA THR A 291 -27.48 20.87 3.67
C THR A 291 -27.21 22.14 4.48
N PHE A 292 -26.06 22.78 4.23
CA PHE A 292 -25.74 24.11 4.79
C PHE A 292 -26.08 25.18 3.77
N MET A 293 -26.98 26.12 4.10
CA MET A 293 -27.10 27.37 3.36
C MET A 293 -26.37 28.48 4.10
N VAL A 294 -25.48 29.17 3.41
CA VAL A 294 -24.94 30.47 3.80
C VAL A 294 -25.85 31.50 3.14
N ASP A 295 -26.47 32.38 3.92
CA ASP A 295 -27.05 33.57 3.34
C ASP A 295 -26.86 34.82 4.20
N ASP A 296 -26.77 35.90 3.44
CA ASP A 296 -26.21 37.22 3.68
C ASP A 296 -27.18 38.19 4.40
N LYS A 297 -26.63 39.33 4.85
CA LYS A 297 -27.27 40.59 5.27
C LYS A 297 -27.75 40.78 6.73
N SER A 298 -26.96 41.65 7.39
CA SER A 298 -27.30 42.88 8.15
C SER A 298 -28.61 42.96 8.94
N ILE A 299 -28.54 43.47 10.18
CA ILE A 299 -29.45 44.50 10.72
C ILE A 299 -28.90 45.11 12.03
N ARG A 300 -29.22 46.39 12.19
CA ARG A 300 -28.82 47.36 13.23
C ARG A 300 -29.37 47.05 14.62
N ILE A 301 -28.68 47.66 15.58
CA ILE A 301 -28.97 47.79 17.01
C ILE A 301 -30.31 48.48 17.28
N SER A 302 -31.09 47.93 18.22
CA SER A 302 -31.87 48.70 19.20
C SER A 302 -32.24 47.85 20.44
N HIS A 303 -31.85 48.33 21.63
CA HIS A 303 -32.48 48.03 22.92
C HIS A 303 -33.83 48.82 23.03
N PRO A 304 -34.75 48.61 24.01
CA PRO A 304 -34.54 48.07 25.38
C PRO A 304 -35.68 47.23 26.03
N ASN A 305 -35.41 46.77 27.26
CA ASN A 305 -36.29 46.56 28.43
C ASN A 305 -37.54 45.64 28.37
N THR A 306 -37.56 44.57 29.18
CA THR A 306 -38.16 44.55 30.54
C THR A 306 -38.18 43.12 31.09
N GLY A 307 -37.87 42.99 32.38
CA GLY A 307 -37.99 41.74 33.12
C GLY A 307 -39.40 41.52 33.65
N LYS A 308 -39.96 40.36 33.32
CA LYS A 308 -40.93 39.51 34.05
C LYS A 308 -41.24 38.37 33.07
N ASP A 309 -41.03 37.12 33.52
CA ASP A 309 -41.52 35.85 32.92
C ASP A 309 -40.52 34.67 32.98
N ILE A 310 -39.35 34.83 33.61
CA ILE A 310 -38.41 33.71 33.78
C ILE A 310 -38.80 32.77 34.96
N ALA A 311 -39.75 33.16 35.81
CA ALA A 311 -40.08 32.41 37.02
C ALA A 311 -41.05 31.22 36.84
N LEU A 312 -41.66 31.03 35.65
CA LEU A 312 -42.61 29.92 35.43
C LEU A 312 -42.06 28.75 34.57
N PHE A 313 -40.88 28.89 33.96
CA PHE A 313 -40.30 27.84 33.11
C PHE A 313 -39.33 26.91 33.84
N ILE A 314 -38.73 27.35 34.95
CA ILE A 314 -37.73 26.56 35.67
C ILE A 314 -38.39 25.42 36.47
N THR A 315 -39.63 25.57 36.91
CA THR A 315 -40.34 24.57 37.71
C THR A 315 -40.83 23.37 36.89
N GLY A 316 -41.11 23.57 35.58
CA GLY A 316 -41.56 22.49 34.68
C GLY A 316 -40.42 21.61 34.14
N ALA A 317 -39.26 22.20 33.86
CA ALA A 317 -38.09 21.47 33.35
C ALA A 317 -37.47 20.52 34.40
N ILE A 318 -37.54 20.90 35.69
CA ILE A 318 -37.05 20.07 36.78
C ILE A 318 -37.93 18.82 36.95
N LEU A 319 -39.25 18.94 36.84
CA LEU A 319 -40.18 17.79 36.94
C LEU A 319 -40.06 16.81 35.77
N ALA A 320 -39.83 17.30 34.54
CA ALA A 320 -39.61 16.44 33.37
C ALA A 320 -38.24 15.73 33.39
N GLY A 321 -37.20 16.40 33.91
CA GLY A 321 -35.87 15.82 34.10
C GLY A 321 -35.85 14.67 35.11
N PHE A 322 -36.60 14.80 36.22
CA PHE A 322 -36.75 13.71 37.20
C PHE A 322 -37.53 12.52 36.62
N GLY A 323 -38.54 12.75 35.79
CA GLY A 323 -39.27 11.67 35.10
C GLY A 323 -38.40 10.87 34.13
N LEU A 324 -37.59 11.55 33.32
CA LEU A 324 -36.71 10.90 32.34
C LEU A 324 -35.52 10.20 33.01
N GLY A 325 -34.98 10.79 34.08
CA GLY A 325 -33.95 10.18 34.91
C GLY A 325 -34.45 8.92 35.64
N TRP A 326 -35.68 8.94 36.16
CA TRP A 326 -36.30 7.78 36.79
C TRP A 326 -36.57 6.65 35.79
N LEU A 327 -37.03 6.98 34.57
CA LEU A 327 -37.26 6.00 33.50
C LEU A 327 -35.96 5.33 33.01
N ILE A 328 -34.87 6.10 32.86
CA ILE A 328 -33.55 5.58 32.51
C ILE A 328 -32.98 4.74 33.66
N PHE A 329 -33.17 5.17 34.92
CA PHE A 329 -32.76 4.39 36.09
C PHE A 329 -33.54 3.07 36.21
N HIS A 330 -34.85 3.08 35.93
CA HIS A 330 -35.70 1.88 35.94
C HIS A 330 -35.38 0.92 34.79
N CYS A 331 -35.09 1.44 33.58
CA CYS A 331 -34.61 0.64 32.45
C CYS A 331 -33.20 0.06 32.69
N ARG A 332 -32.32 0.78 33.40
CA ARG A 332 -30.98 0.28 33.77
C ARG A 332 -31.02 -0.71 34.93
N GLN A 333 -31.91 -0.53 35.91
CA GLN A 333 -32.16 -1.54 36.95
C GLN A 333 -32.84 -2.80 36.37
N GLY A 334 -33.78 -2.66 35.44
CA GLY A 334 -34.38 -3.78 34.71
C GLY A 334 -33.37 -4.56 33.85
N ARG A 335 -32.38 -3.89 33.26
CA ARG A 335 -31.25 -4.54 32.57
C ARG A 335 -30.28 -5.24 33.54
N LYS A 336 -30.00 -4.66 34.72
CA LYS A 336 -29.18 -5.32 35.77
C LYS A 336 -29.89 -6.55 36.37
N GLN A 337 -31.21 -6.53 36.50
CA GLN A 337 -31.98 -7.70 36.95
C GLN A 337 -32.18 -8.76 35.85
N ARG A 338 -32.12 -8.40 34.55
CA ARG A 338 -32.13 -9.37 33.42
C ARG A 338 -30.78 -10.03 33.11
N LEU A 339 -29.67 -9.43 33.56
CA LEU A 339 -28.34 -10.05 33.51
C LEU A 339 -28.03 -10.91 34.75
N ALA A 340 -28.63 -10.60 35.91
CA ALA A 340 -28.59 -11.46 37.09
C ALA A 340 -29.54 -12.68 37.00
N SER A 341 -30.49 -12.70 36.05
CA SER A 341 -31.39 -13.83 35.79
C SER A 341 -31.05 -14.65 34.54
N ARG A 342 -29.98 -14.30 33.78
CA ARG A 342 -29.40 -15.15 32.71
C ARG A 342 -28.19 -15.98 33.16
N SER A 343 -27.52 -15.61 34.25
CA SER A 343 -26.47 -16.45 34.86
C SER A 343 -27.01 -17.50 35.84
N ALA A 344 -28.33 -17.54 36.09
CA ALA A 344 -29.00 -18.52 36.94
C ALA A 344 -30.02 -19.39 36.17
N LYS A 345 -29.90 -19.47 34.83
CA LYS A 345 -30.84 -20.22 33.97
C LYS A 345 -30.20 -21.04 32.83
N THR A 346 -28.96 -21.49 33.02
CA THR A 346 -28.35 -22.60 32.24
C THR A 346 -27.84 -23.74 33.15
N VAL A 347 -28.22 -23.74 34.42
CA VAL A 347 -28.13 -24.91 35.30
C VAL A 347 -29.49 -25.05 35.95
N SER A 348 -30.38 -25.78 35.28
CA SER A 348 -31.66 -26.38 35.74
C SER A 348 -32.60 -26.51 34.54
N LYS A 349 -32.19 -27.27 33.52
CA LYS A 349 -33.13 -28.08 32.74
C LYS A 349 -32.44 -29.42 32.58
N GLU A 350 -33.17 -30.47 32.95
CA GLU A 350 -32.71 -31.80 33.36
C GLU A 350 -32.25 -31.75 34.83
N ILE A 351 -32.89 -32.41 35.79
CA ILE A 351 -33.45 -33.76 35.73
C ILE A 351 -34.64 -33.85 36.70
N GLU A 352 -35.78 -34.34 36.20
CA GLU A 352 -36.54 -35.34 36.96
C GLU A 352 -37.26 -36.29 35.99
N THR A 353 -36.58 -37.38 35.65
CA THR A 353 -37.20 -38.72 35.75
C THR A 353 -36.12 -39.70 36.21
N SER A 354 -36.44 -40.38 37.30
CA SER A 354 -35.71 -41.39 38.07
C SER A 354 -35.15 -42.57 37.24
N LEU A 355 -34.11 -43.33 37.65
CA LEU A 355 -34.04 -44.13 38.89
C LEU A 355 -32.61 -44.70 39.15
N SER A 356 -32.15 -44.66 40.42
CA SER A 356 -31.27 -45.61 41.17
C SER A 356 -29.82 -45.89 40.66
N SER A 357 -28.71 -45.93 41.45
CA SER A 357 -28.48 -46.04 42.89
C SER A 357 -26.97 -45.81 43.24
N LYS A 358 -26.73 -45.08 44.35
CA LYS A 358 -25.71 -45.24 45.43
C LYS A 358 -24.27 -45.70 45.11
N ALA A 359 -23.26 -44.89 45.46
CA ALA A 359 -22.57 -44.86 46.77
C ALA A 359 -21.21 -44.11 46.70
N LEU A 360 -20.88 -43.37 47.77
CA LEU A 360 -19.70 -42.51 47.99
C LEU A 360 -18.39 -43.32 48.23
N PHE A 361 -17.15 -42.82 48.09
CA PHE A 361 -16.43 -41.85 48.95
C PHE A 361 -14.93 -41.78 48.61
N SER A 362 -14.35 -40.58 48.86
CA SER A 362 -12.99 -40.28 49.36
C SER A 362 -11.79 -40.06 48.40
N VAL A 363 -11.12 -38.93 48.71
CA VAL A 363 -9.90 -38.25 48.22
C VAL A 363 -8.77 -38.63 49.22
N PRO A 364 -7.45 -38.74 48.91
CA PRO A 364 -6.64 -37.53 48.64
C PRO A 364 -5.29 -37.58 47.88
N SER A 365 -4.94 -36.39 47.36
CA SER A 365 -3.63 -35.68 47.36
C SER A 365 -2.31 -36.26 46.79
N ASN A 366 -1.62 -35.35 46.08
CA ASN A 366 -0.17 -35.09 45.97
C ASN A 366 0.65 -35.55 44.74
N SER A 367 0.91 -34.55 43.87
CA SER A 367 2.21 -33.96 43.52
C SER A 367 3.27 -34.74 42.69
N PHE A 368 3.67 -34.11 41.56
CA PHE A 368 4.93 -34.20 40.76
C PHE A 368 5.29 -35.61 40.23
N THR A 369 5.73 -35.86 39.00
CA THR A 369 6.48 -35.09 38.00
C THR A 369 6.42 -35.84 36.65
N LYS A 370 6.65 -35.11 35.55
CA LYS A 370 6.99 -35.57 34.18
C LYS A 370 7.27 -37.06 33.98
N SER A 371 6.55 -37.71 33.05
CA SER A 371 6.95 -37.89 31.64
C SER A 371 6.09 -38.95 30.95
N ILE A 372 5.62 -38.59 29.74
CA ILE A 372 5.20 -39.39 28.58
C ILE A 372 4.64 -40.80 28.82
N PRO A 373 3.39 -41.07 28.38
CA PRO A 373 2.99 -42.40 27.95
C PRO A 373 2.76 -42.48 26.43
N SER A 374 3.21 -43.61 25.90
CA SER A 374 2.93 -44.19 24.60
C SER A 374 1.43 -44.49 24.37
N TYR A 375 1.02 -44.37 23.11
CA TYR A 375 -0.28 -44.66 22.49
C TYR A 375 -0.94 -45.99 22.94
N PRO A 376 -2.29 -46.09 22.83
CA PRO A 376 -2.85 -46.67 21.61
C PRO A 376 -4.04 -45.91 21.01
N SER A 377 -4.00 -45.87 19.68
CA SER A 377 -5.04 -45.53 18.70
C SER A 377 -6.50 -45.59 19.17
N SER A 378 -7.22 -44.49 18.93
CA SER A 378 -8.65 -44.49 18.64
C SER A 378 -8.88 -43.67 17.37
N LYS A 379 -8.93 -44.36 16.23
CA LYS A 379 -9.51 -43.85 14.98
C LYS A 379 -11.00 -43.62 15.19
N SER A 380 -11.42 -42.36 15.21
CA SER A 380 -12.67 -41.88 14.59
C SER A 380 -12.82 -40.38 14.83
N ASP A 381 -12.38 -39.59 13.85
CA ASP A 381 -13.22 -38.57 13.20
C ASP A 381 -12.37 -37.82 12.17
N LEU A 382 -12.35 -38.41 10.96
CA LEU A 382 -11.78 -37.83 9.76
C LEU A 382 -12.75 -36.75 9.25
N GLY A 383 -12.21 -35.56 8.96
CA GLY A 383 -12.71 -34.76 7.84
C GLY A 383 -13.73 -33.67 8.16
N ARG A 384 -13.31 -32.61 8.85
CA ARG A 384 -13.75 -31.26 8.46
C ARG A 384 -12.54 -30.35 8.38
N GLY A 385 -11.84 -30.45 7.26
CA GLY A 385 -10.68 -29.61 6.95
C GLY A 385 -11.06 -28.13 7.09
N SER A 386 -10.23 -27.37 7.79
CA SER A 386 -10.34 -25.92 7.80
C SER A 386 -10.24 -25.42 6.36
N SER A 387 -11.19 -24.62 5.90
CA SER A 387 -11.16 -24.00 4.57
C SER A 387 -10.63 -22.57 4.69
N TYR A 388 -9.60 -22.20 3.91
CA TYR A 388 -9.13 -20.82 3.79
C TYR A 388 -9.57 -20.28 2.43
N LEU A 389 -10.41 -19.23 2.40
CA LEU A 389 -10.97 -18.69 1.14
C LEU A 389 -11.60 -19.75 0.21
N GLY A 390 -12.10 -20.86 0.76
CA GLY A 390 -12.73 -21.95 0.00
C GLY A 390 -11.77 -23.03 -0.53
N VAL A 391 -10.45 -22.91 -0.31
CA VAL A 391 -9.47 -23.97 -0.63
C VAL A 391 -9.10 -24.82 0.59
N GLN A 392 -8.65 -26.06 0.33
CA GLN A 392 -8.25 -27.02 1.36
C GLN A 392 -7.01 -26.49 2.10
N VAL A 393 -7.06 -26.48 3.43
CA VAL A 393 -5.88 -26.23 4.26
C VAL A 393 -5.21 -27.56 4.58
N PHE A 394 -3.97 -27.71 4.12
CA PHE A 394 -3.13 -28.87 4.40
C PHE A 394 -2.29 -28.66 5.66
N ASN A 395 -1.96 -29.74 6.35
CA ASN A 395 -1.02 -29.68 7.47
C ASN A 395 0.42 -29.72 6.95
N ASP A 396 1.35 -29.02 7.62
CA ASP A 396 2.75 -28.93 7.14
C ASP A 396 3.40 -30.31 7.06
N THR A 397 3.16 -31.15 8.07
CA THR A 397 3.70 -32.51 8.14
C THR A 397 3.19 -33.40 7.02
N GLU A 398 1.95 -33.19 6.57
CA GLU A 398 1.37 -33.95 5.46
C GLU A 398 2.08 -33.64 4.14
N LEU A 399 2.40 -32.37 3.91
CA LEU A 399 3.11 -31.94 2.69
C LEU A 399 4.61 -32.24 2.75
N GLU A 400 5.21 -32.21 3.95
CA GLU A 400 6.57 -32.73 4.17
C GLU A 400 6.65 -34.22 3.81
N GLU A 401 5.74 -35.05 4.31
CA GLU A 401 5.68 -36.47 3.96
C GLU A 401 5.43 -36.69 2.46
N ALA A 402 4.46 -35.97 1.88
CA ALA A 402 4.11 -36.09 0.46
C ALA A 402 5.29 -35.77 -0.47
N THR A 403 6.18 -34.86 -0.06
CA THR A 403 7.37 -34.42 -0.82
C THR A 403 8.65 -35.17 -0.43
N ASN A 404 8.56 -36.21 0.40
CA ASN A 404 9.71 -36.91 0.97
C ASN A 404 10.70 -35.97 1.68
N ASN A 405 10.18 -35.10 2.55
CA ASN A 405 10.92 -34.04 3.25
C ASN A 405 11.59 -33.04 2.30
N PHE A 406 10.89 -32.61 1.24
CA PHE A 406 11.41 -31.72 0.20
C PHE A 406 12.72 -32.24 -0.43
N ASP A 407 12.73 -33.53 -0.79
CA ASP A 407 13.90 -34.18 -1.40
C ASP A 407 14.32 -33.44 -2.68
N PRO A 408 15.58 -32.99 -2.82
CA PRO A 408 16.08 -32.35 -4.03
C PRO A 408 15.87 -33.20 -5.30
N SER A 409 15.80 -34.54 -5.19
CA SER A 409 15.52 -35.40 -6.35
C SER A 409 14.09 -35.29 -6.87
N ARG A 410 13.18 -34.68 -6.08
CA ARG A 410 11.78 -34.43 -6.43
C ARG A 410 11.54 -32.98 -6.85
N GLU A 411 12.60 -32.18 -6.99
CA GLU A 411 12.49 -30.82 -7.47
C GLU A 411 12.03 -30.79 -8.92
N LEU A 412 10.97 -30.02 -9.18
CA LEU A 412 10.40 -29.78 -10.51
C LEU A 412 10.94 -28.48 -11.11
N GLY A 413 11.30 -27.52 -10.26
CA GLY A 413 11.92 -26.27 -10.66
C GLY A 413 12.21 -25.36 -9.48
N ASP A 414 13.22 -24.53 -9.64
CA ASP A 414 13.62 -23.50 -8.69
C ASP A 414 13.47 -22.11 -9.31
N GLY A 415 12.65 -21.26 -8.69
CA GLY A 415 12.32 -19.93 -9.18
C GLY A 415 12.58 -18.84 -8.15
N GLY A 416 12.47 -17.57 -8.56
CA GLY A 416 12.75 -16.42 -7.69
C GLY A 416 11.85 -16.31 -6.44
N TYR A 417 10.75 -17.08 -6.39
CA TYR A 417 9.75 -17.00 -5.32
C TYR A 417 9.66 -18.27 -4.47
N GLY A 418 10.39 -19.32 -4.83
CA GLY A 418 10.39 -20.60 -4.13
C GLY A 418 10.71 -21.77 -5.04
N THR A 419 10.83 -22.93 -4.42
CA THR A 419 11.14 -24.19 -5.09
C THR A 419 9.87 -25.03 -5.18
N VAL A 420 9.64 -25.68 -6.31
CA VAL A 420 8.47 -26.53 -6.56
C VAL A 420 8.89 -27.99 -6.54
N TYR A 421 8.17 -28.80 -5.75
CA TYR A 421 8.45 -30.22 -5.57
C TYR A 421 7.30 -31.08 -6.09
N TYR A 422 7.64 -32.24 -6.62
CA TYR A 422 6.70 -33.33 -6.87
C TYR A 422 6.24 -33.92 -5.54
N GLY A 423 4.94 -34.02 -5.35
CA GLY A 423 4.32 -34.60 -4.16
C GLY A 423 3.29 -35.67 -4.49
N GLU A 424 3.15 -36.65 -3.61
CA GLU A 424 2.08 -37.63 -3.63
C GLU A 424 1.33 -37.55 -2.29
N LEU A 425 0.08 -37.09 -2.33
CA LEU A 425 -0.75 -36.94 -1.13
C LEU A 425 -1.15 -38.33 -0.59
N PRO A 426 -1.55 -38.44 0.69
CA PRO A 426 -1.95 -39.72 1.31
C PRO A 426 -3.14 -40.41 0.62
N ASP A 427 -3.94 -39.66 -0.12
CA ASP A 427 -5.08 -40.16 -0.91
C ASP A 427 -4.70 -40.61 -2.33
N GLY A 428 -3.41 -40.58 -2.67
CA GLY A 428 -2.86 -40.99 -3.96
C GLY A 428 -2.89 -39.89 -5.04
N ARG A 429 -3.35 -38.67 -4.72
CA ARG A 429 -3.29 -37.55 -5.67
C ARG A 429 -1.85 -37.07 -5.85
N ILE A 430 -1.43 -36.99 -7.11
CA ILE A 430 -0.15 -36.41 -7.50
C ILE A 430 -0.30 -34.88 -7.59
N VAL A 431 0.61 -34.15 -6.96
CA VAL A 431 0.55 -32.69 -6.81
C VAL A 431 1.90 -32.04 -7.04
N ALA A 432 1.89 -30.74 -7.35
CA ALA A 432 3.07 -29.89 -7.29
C ALA A 432 2.99 -29.01 -6.04
N VAL A 433 4.00 -29.10 -5.16
CA VAL A 433 4.07 -28.36 -3.90
C VAL A 433 5.11 -27.25 -4.03
N LYS A 434 4.66 -26.00 -4.12
CA LYS A 434 5.53 -24.82 -4.14
C LYS A 434 5.85 -24.41 -2.71
N ARG A 435 7.11 -24.53 -2.33
CA ARG A 435 7.65 -24.04 -1.07
C ARG A 435 8.27 -22.67 -1.27
N LEU A 436 7.64 -21.64 -0.72
CA LEU A 436 8.16 -20.27 -0.84
C LEU A 436 9.40 -20.10 0.04
N TYR A 437 10.37 -19.29 -0.35
CA TYR A 437 11.62 -19.11 0.41
C TYR A 437 11.43 -18.42 1.78
N GLU A 438 12.04 -18.97 2.85
CA GLU A 438 11.98 -18.40 4.22
C GLU A 438 12.52 -16.95 4.31
N ASN A 439 13.55 -16.61 3.53
CA ASN A 439 14.22 -15.31 3.58
C ASN A 439 13.58 -14.24 2.66
N ASN A 440 12.46 -14.54 1.99
CA ASN A 440 11.79 -13.59 1.13
C ASN A 440 10.86 -12.68 1.95
N PHE A 441 11.20 -11.39 2.11
CA PHE A 441 10.36 -10.41 2.82
C PHE A 441 8.96 -10.20 2.20
N LYS A 442 8.74 -10.67 0.96
CA LYS A 442 7.45 -10.69 0.25
C LYS A 442 6.73 -12.05 0.32
N ARG A 443 7.29 -13.08 0.98
CA ARG A 443 6.76 -14.46 1.03
C ARG A 443 5.28 -14.51 1.39
N VAL A 444 4.88 -13.76 2.43
CA VAL A 444 3.48 -13.72 2.92
C VAL A 444 2.57 -12.98 1.94
N GLU A 445 3.05 -11.90 1.31
CA GLU A 445 2.26 -11.13 0.34
C GLU A 445 1.99 -11.96 -0.92
N GLN A 446 3.03 -12.59 -1.48
CA GLN A 446 2.93 -13.45 -2.67
C GLN A 446 2.04 -14.66 -2.41
N PHE A 447 2.20 -15.31 -1.25
CA PHE A 447 1.33 -16.39 -0.81
C PHE A 447 -0.14 -15.96 -0.75
N MET A 448 -0.42 -14.83 -0.10
CA MET A 448 -1.79 -14.33 0.05
C MET A 448 -2.40 -13.96 -1.30
N ASN A 449 -1.64 -13.27 -2.13
CA ASN A 449 -2.05 -12.82 -3.44
C ASN A 449 -2.36 -14.01 -4.37
N GLU A 450 -1.47 -15.00 -4.40
CA GLU A 450 -1.64 -16.19 -5.23
C GLU A 450 -2.87 -17.00 -4.82
N VAL A 451 -3.13 -17.17 -3.51
CA VAL A 451 -4.36 -17.80 -3.01
C VAL A 451 -5.60 -16.97 -3.35
N GLU A 452 -5.57 -15.66 -3.13
CA GLU A 452 -6.73 -14.78 -3.38
C GLU A 452 -7.11 -14.71 -4.87
N ILE A 453 -6.13 -14.67 -5.76
CA ILE A 453 -6.35 -14.64 -7.21
C ILE A 453 -6.81 -16.01 -7.70
N LEU A 454 -6.06 -17.08 -7.41
CA LEU A 454 -6.36 -18.41 -7.96
C LEU A 454 -7.67 -19.02 -7.42
N THR A 455 -8.12 -18.62 -6.24
CA THR A 455 -9.44 -19.05 -5.72
C THR A 455 -10.61 -18.48 -6.52
N ARG A 456 -10.41 -17.37 -7.24
CA ARG A 456 -11.44 -16.68 -8.05
C ARG A 456 -11.42 -17.09 -9.51
N LEU A 457 -10.32 -17.69 -9.97
CA LEU A 457 -10.11 -18.02 -11.37
C LEU A 457 -10.45 -19.48 -11.65
N ARG A 458 -11.16 -19.72 -12.75
CA ARG A 458 -11.43 -21.06 -13.28
C ARG A 458 -11.36 -21.02 -14.79
N HIS A 459 -10.30 -21.60 -15.33
CA HIS A 459 -10.05 -21.66 -16.77
C HIS A 459 -9.26 -22.92 -17.10
N GLN A 460 -9.53 -23.56 -18.24
CA GLN A 460 -8.88 -24.81 -18.62
C GLN A 460 -7.36 -24.64 -18.77
N ASN A 461 -6.92 -23.48 -19.29
CA ASN A 461 -5.53 -23.17 -19.56
C ASN A 461 -4.80 -22.44 -18.41
N LEU A 462 -5.38 -22.43 -17.22
CA LEU A 462 -4.72 -21.95 -16.00
C LEU A 462 -4.44 -23.11 -15.05
N VAL A 463 -3.34 -23.02 -14.30
CA VAL A 463 -3.03 -23.99 -13.25
C VAL A 463 -4.06 -23.94 -12.13
N THR A 464 -4.49 -25.10 -11.67
CA THR A 464 -5.46 -25.25 -10.58
C THR A 464 -4.75 -25.30 -9.23
N LEU A 465 -5.13 -24.40 -8.33
CA LEU A 465 -4.74 -24.46 -6.91
C LEU A 465 -5.64 -25.44 -6.16
N HIS A 466 -5.08 -26.53 -5.63
CA HIS A 466 -5.79 -27.49 -4.79
C HIS A 466 -5.90 -27.03 -3.34
N GLY A 467 -4.87 -26.33 -2.84
CA GLY A 467 -4.90 -25.76 -1.50
C GLY A 467 -3.59 -25.18 -1.05
N CYS A 468 -3.50 -24.90 0.24
CA CYS A 468 -2.34 -24.24 0.84
C CYS A 468 -2.18 -24.59 2.32
N THR A 469 -1.06 -24.22 2.92
CA THR A 469 -0.90 -24.30 4.38
C THR A 469 -1.59 -23.14 5.09
N SER A 470 -1.77 -23.26 6.40
CA SER A 470 -2.32 -22.17 7.22
C SER A 470 -1.40 -20.95 7.18
N ARG A 471 -1.97 -19.73 7.19
CA ARG A 471 -1.20 -18.46 7.31
C ARG A 471 -0.26 -18.43 8.53
N ARG A 472 -0.60 -19.19 9.59
CA ARG A 472 0.17 -19.25 10.84
C ARG A 472 1.21 -20.39 10.84
N SER A 473 1.26 -21.16 9.76
CA SER A 473 2.29 -22.17 9.56
C SER A 473 3.66 -21.50 9.48
N ARG A 474 4.69 -22.26 9.91
CA ARG A 474 6.09 -21.88 9.69
C ARG A 474 6.45 -21.95 8.19
N GLU A 475 5.87 -22.89 7.47
CA GLU A 475 6.11 -23.12 6.05
C GLU A 475 4.90 -22.66 5.23
N LEU A 476 5.12 -21.69 4.34
CA LEU A 476 4.09 -21.24 3.41
C LEU A 476 4.20 -22.07 2.13
N LEU A 477 3.28 -23.02 1.98
CA LEU A 477 3.25 -24.01 0.90
C LEU A 477 1.95 -23.86 0.11
N LEU A 478 2.08 -23.89 -1.21
CA LEU A 478 0.96 -23.88 -2.15
C LEU A 478 0.92 -25.23 -2.89
N VAL A 479 -0.25 -25.82 -3.02
CA VAL A 479 -0.47 -27.16 -3.59
C VAL A 479 -1.27 -27.01 -4.88
N TYR A 480 -0.67 -27.40 -6.00
CA TYR A 480 -1.25 -27.31 -7.34
C TYR A 480 -1.45 -28.69 -7.96
N GLU A 481 -2.21 -28.74 -9.05
CA GLU A 481 -2.18 -29.87 -9.97
C GLU A 481 -0.75 -30.07 -10.51
N TYR A 482 -0.32 -31.33 -10.63
CA TYR A 482 0.96 -31.67 -11.24
C TYR A 482 0.85 -31.73 -12.76
N ILE A 483 1.74 -31.02 -13.45
CA ILE A 483 1.78 -30.93 -14.91
C ILE A 483 3.03 -31.67 -15.44
N PRO A 484 2.89 -32.80 -16.15
CA PRO A 484 3.98 -33.77 -16.36
C PRO A 484 4.99 -33.38 -17.46
N ASN A 485 4.58 -32.61 -18.47
CA ASN A 485 5.44 -32.32 -19.61
C ASN A 485 6.36 -31.10 -19.41
N GLY A 486 6.44 -30.56 -18.20
CA GLY A 486 7.36 -29.47 -17.86
C GLY A 486 6.95 -28.14 -18.51
N THR A 487 7.92 -27.25 -18.72
CA THR A 487 7.68 -25.89 -19.23
C THR A 487 7.93 -25.78 -20.73
N VAL A 488 7.32 -24.80 -21.40
CA VAL A 488 7.61 -24.51 -22.82
C VAL A 488 9.10 -24.19 -23.02
N ALA A 489 9.74 -23.48 -22.08
CA ALA A 489 11.16 -23.17 -22.12
C ALA A 489 12.04 -24.44 -22.23
N ASP A 490 11.69 -25.51 -21.49
CA ASP A 490 12.43 -26.78 -21.51
C ASP A 490 12.43 -27.45 -22.89
N HIS A 491 11.33 -27.29 -23.63
CA HIS A 491 11.14 -27.85 -24.97
C HIS A 491 11.66 -26.96 -26.09
N LEU A 492 11.86 -25.65 -25.87
CA LEU A 492 12.43 -24.75 -26.87
C LEU A 492 13.95 -24.72 -26.81
N HIS A 493 14.52 -24.54 -25.62
CA HIS A 493 15.97 -24.33 -25.45
C HIS A 493 16.57 -25.06 -24.24
N GLY A 494 15.78 -25.89 -23.54
CA GLY A 494 16.24 -26.71 -22.43
C GLY A 494 16.57 -28.16 -22.81
N ASN A 495 16.53 -29.04 -21.81
CA ASN A 495 16.93 -30.44 -21.96
C ASN A 495 16.03 -31.24 -22.93
N ARG A 496 14.77 -30.81 -23.09
CA ARG A 496 13.77 -31.51 -23.93
C ARG A 496 13.77 -31.02 -25.39
N ALA A 497 14.48 -29.92 -25.70
CA ALA A 497 14.54 -29.34 -27.04
C ALA A 497 15.07 -30.29 -28.12
N LYS A 498 15.97 -31.21 -27.75
CA LYS A 498 16.54 -32.22 -28.67
C LYS A 498 15.52 -33.19 -29.23
N SER A 499 14.33 -33.27 -28.63
CA SER A 499 13.30 -34.22 -29.02
C SER A 499 12.56 -33.81 -30.30
N GLY A 500 12.64 -32.54 -30.73
CA GLY A 500 11.94 -32.03 -31.91
C GLY A 500 10.41 -32.15 -31.83
N LEU A 501 9.87 -32.37 -30.63
CA LEU A 501 8.45 -32.69 -30.42
C LEU A 501 7.52 -31.51 -30.67
N LEU A 502 8.01 -30.27 -30.47
CA LEU A 502 7.24 -29.05 -30.73
C LEU A 502 7.28 -28.67 -32.21
N SER A 503 6.46 -29.34 -33.02
CA SER A 503 6.15 -28.96 -34.39
C SER A 503 5.42 -27.60 -34.45
N TRP A 504 5.41 -26.96 -35.63
CA TRP A 504 4.72 -25.67 -35.79
C TRP A 504 3.24 -25.68 -35.36
N PRO A 505 2.41 -26.67 -35.72
CA PRO A 505 1.02 -26.73 -35.25
C PRO A 505 0.90 -26.76 -33.72
N ILE A 506 1.79 -27.49 -33.03
CA ILE A 506 1.79 -27.54 -31.56
C ILE A 506 2.18 -26.18 -30.99
N ARG A 507 3.21 -25.52 -31.54
CA ARG A 507 3.62 -24.18 -31.09
C ARG A 507 2.53 -23.13 -31.31
N LEU A 508 1.80 -23.21 -32.41
CA LEU A 508 0.66 -22.33 -32.68
C LEU A 508 -0.49 -22.58 -31.70
N ASN A 509 -0.79 -23.84 -31.36
CA ASN A 509 -1.78 -24.16 -30.32
C ASN A 509 -1.35 -23.64 -28.95
N ILE A 510 -0.07 -23.75 -28.59
CA ILE A 510 0.47 -23.17 -27.36
C ILE A 510 0.25 -21.65 -27.33
N ALA A 511 0.53 -20.95 -28.43
CA ALA A 511 0.27 -19.52 -28.53
C ALA A 511 -1.22 -19.18 -28.36
N LEU A 512 -2.11 -19.94 -29.00
CA LEU A 512 -3.56 -19.79 -28.90
C LEU A 512 -4.07 -19.95 -27.47
N GLU A 513 -3.72 -21.06 -26.82
CA GLU A 513 -4.20 -21.38 -25.47
C GLU A 513 -3.62 -20.45 -24.41
N THR A 514 -2.37 -20.00 -24.59
CA THR A 514 -1.77 -18.97 -23.73
C THR A 514 -2.50 -17.64 -23.91
N ALA A 515 -2.80 -17.23 -25.16
CA ALA A 515 -3.54 -15.99 -25.42
C ALA A 515 -4.97 -16.05 -24.85
N ASP A 516 -5.63 -17.21 -24.94
CA ASP A 516 -6.97 -17.45 -24.38
C ASP A 516 -6.97 -17.29 -22.85
N ALA A 517 -5.98 -17.90 -22.17
CA ALA A 517 -5.76 -17.73 -20.74
C ALA A 517 -5.54 -16.25 -20.34
N LEU A 518 -4.67 -15.53 -21.05
CA LEU A 518 -4.36 -14.13 -20.73
C LEU A 518 -5.54 -13.20 -21.01
N ALA A 519 -6.29 -13.41 -22.11
CA ALA A 519 -7.51 -12.66 -22.39
C ALA A 519 -8.56 -12.87 -21.29
N TYR A 520 -8.70 -14.10 -20.78
CA TYR A 520 -9.56 -14.39 -19.63
C TYR A 520 -9.11 -13.65 -18.36
N LEU A 521 -7.80 -13.58 -18.08
CA LEU A 521 -7.27 -12.82 -16.95
C LEU A 521 -7.58 -11.33 -17.07
N HIS A 522 -7.30 -10.71 -18.22
CA HIS A 522 -7.54 -9.28 -18.46
C HIS A 522 -9.02 -8.93 -18.36
N LYS A 523 -9.90 -9.79 -18.89
CA LYS A 523 -11.36 -9.66 -18.73
C LYS A 523 -11.83 -9.78 -17.26
N SER A 524 -11.03 -10.44 -16.43
CA SER A 524 -11.26 -10.58 -14.98
C SER A 524 -10.53 -9.51 -14.16
N ASP A 525 -10.08 -8.42 -14.81
CA ASP A 525 -9.30 -7.32 -14.20
C ASP A 525 -8.01 -7.79 -13.50
N ILE A 526 -7.35 -8.83 -14.04
CA ILE A 526 -6.11 -9.39 -13.48
C ILE A 526 -4.97 -9.28 -14.47
N ILE A 527 -3.87 -8.66 -14.06
CA ILE A 527 -2.63 -8.59 -14.83
C ILE A 527 -1.66 -9.64 -14.27
N HIS A 528 -1.11 -10.49 -15.12
CA HIS A 528 -0.24 -11.61 -14.73
C HIS A 528 1.14 -11.14 -14.25
N ARG A 529 1.78 -10.22 -15.00
CA ARG A 529 3.06 -9.54 -14.72
C ARG A 529 4.35 -10.36 -14.83
N ASP A 530 4.26 -11.69 -14.93
CA ASP A 530 5.44 -12.55 -15.20
C ASP A 530 5.14 -13.60 -16.29
N VAL A 531 4.61 -13.15 -17.42
CA VAL A 531 4.38 -14.02 -18.59
C VAL A 531 5.71 -14.34 -19.24
N LYS A 532 6.06 -15.63 -19.29
CA LYS A 532 7.29 -16.17 -19.90
C LYS A 532 7.13 -17.66 -20.18
N THR A 533 7.97 -18.21 -21.03
CA THR A 533 7.94 -19.65 -21.39
C THR A 533 8.23 -20.59 -20.21
N ASN A 534 8.91 -20.14 -19.14
CA ASN A 534 9.06 -20.90 -17.89
C ASN A 534 7.77 -21.01 -17.05
N ASN A 535 6.82 -20.10 -17.25
CA ASN A 535 5.56 -20.05 -16.50
C ASN A 535 4.38 -20.64 -17.30
N ILE A 536 4.67 -21.21 -18.48
CA ILE A 536 3.70 -21.88 -19.34
C ILE A 536 4.06 -23.37 -19.33
N LEU A 537 3.25 -24.17 -18.64
CA LEU A 537 3.45 -25.62 -18.53
C LEU A 537 2.63 -26.37 -19.56
N LEU A 538 3.06 -27.60 -19.88
CA LEU A 538 2.44 -28.46 -20.86
C LEU A 538 1.98 -29.76 -20.19
N ASP A 539 0.74 -30.18 -20.44
CA ASP A 539 0.25 -31.49 -20.03
C ASP A 539 0.66 -32.60 -21.01
N ASN A 540 0.17 -33.83 -20.80
CA ASN A 540 0.52 -35.00 -21.63
C ASN A 540 0.19 -34.81 -23.11
N ASP A 541 -0.84 -34.04 -23.43
CA ASP A 541 -1.34 -33.78 -24.78
C ASP A 541 -0.81 -32.45 -25.34
N PHE A 542 0.16 -31.83 -24.65
CA PHE A 542 0.75 -30.52 -24.96
C PHE A 542 -0.24 -29.36 -24.85
N HIS A 543 -1.31 -29.50 -24.06
CA HIS A 543 -2.17 -28.38 -23.70
C HIS A 543 -1.52 -27.51 -22.63
N VAL A 544 -1.79 -26.22 -22.70
CA VAL A 544 -1.17 -25.17 -21.88
C VAL A 544 -1.83 -25.06 -20.52
N LYS A 545 -0.99 -24.89 -19.49
CA LYS A 545 -1.34 -24.43 -18.15
C LYS A 545 -0.44 -23.26 -17.76
N VAL A 546 -1.00 -22.04 -17.75
CA VAL A 546 -0.28 -20.84 -17.26
C VAL A 546 -0.23 -20.87 -15.73
N ALA A 547 0.95 -20.63 -15.16
CA ALA A 547 1.22 -20.70 -13.74
C ALA A 547 2.02 -19.51 -13.21
N ASP A 548 2.27 -19.52 -11.90
CA ASP A 548 3.03 -18.53 -11.12
C ASP A 548 2.37 -17.15 -11.02
N PHE A 549 1.33 -17.08 -10.19
CA PHE A 549 0.54 -15.86 -9.95
C PHE A 549 1.11 -15.01 -8.80
N GLY A 550 2.33 -15.30 -8.35
CA GLY A 550 2.96 -14.63 -7.21
C GLY A 550 3.19 -13.13 -7.41
N LEU A 551 3.27 -12.67 -8.67
CA LEU A 551 3.39 -11.25 -9.03
C LEU A 551 2.09 -10.62 -9.55
N SER A 552 1.07 -11.43 -9.82
CA SER A 552 -0.16 -10.98 -10.45
C SER A 552 -0.89 -9.97 -9.57
N ARG A 553 -1.73 -9.11 -10.16
CA ARG A 553 -2.48 -8.12 -9.39
C ARG A 553 -3.87 -7.91 -9.94
N LEU A 554 -4.81 -7.68 -9.02
CA LEU A 554 -6.13 -7.14 -9.31
C LEU A 554 -5.99 -5.67 -9.69
N PHE A 555 -6.63 -5.29 -10.78
CA PHE A 555 -6.71 -3.94 -11.27
C PHE A 555 -7.99 -3.28 -10.72
N PRO A 556 -7.90 -2.17 -9.96
CA PRO A 556 -9.10 -1.48 -9.50
C PRO A 556 -9.85 -0.88 -10.69
N SER A 557 -11.17 -1.07 -10.77
CA SER A 557 -12.03 -0.67 -11.90
C SER A 557 -12.04 0.84 -12.24
N ASN A 558 -11.37 1.68 -11.44
CA ASN A 558 -11.38 3.15 -11.53
C ASN A 558 -10.01 3.79 -11.81
N VAL A 559 -9.00 3.00 -12.22
CA VAL A 559 -7.66 3.53 -12.56
C VAL A 559 -7.22 3.06 -13.95
N THR A 560 -6.41 3.85 -14.66
CA THR A 560 -5.89 3.49 -16.00
C THR A 560 -4.56 2.77 -15.96
N HIS A 561 -3.90 2.73 -14.80
CA HIS A 561 -2.63 2.05 -14.57
C HIS A 561 -2.43 1.76 -13.08
N VAL A 562 -1.53 0.84 -12.76
CA VAL A 562 -1.05 0.61 -11.39
C VAL A 562 0.41 1.04 -11.31
N SER A 563 0.71 2.04 -10.47
CA SER A 563 2.09 2.47 -10.24
C SER A 563 2.81 1.51 -9.29
N THR A 564 3.84 0.80 -9.77
CA THR A 564 4.57 -0.21 -8.98
C THR A 564 5.99 -0.40 -9.50
N ALA A 565 6.93 -0.81 -8.63
CA ALA A 565 8.29 -1.10 -9.07
C ALA A 565 8.30 -2.16 -10.19
N PRO A 566 9.10 -1.99 -11.25
CA PRO A 566 9.35 -2.99 -12.28
C PRO A 566 9.71 -4.33 -11.64
N GLN A 567 8.81 -5.28 -11.78
CA GLN A 567 8.97 -6.67 -11.36
C GLN A 567 8.61 -7.53 -12.55
N GLY A 568 9.38 -8.60 -12.76
CA GLY A 568 9.27 -9.48 -13.91
C GLY A 568 10.64 -10.00 -14.32
N THR A 569 10.66 -10.90 -15.28
CA THR A 569 11.88 -11.58 -15.72
C THR A 569 12.61 -10.77 -16.80
N PRO A 570 13.92 -10.49 -16.67
CA PRO A 570 14.69 -9.80 -17.71
C PRO A 570 14.48 -10.41 -19.10
N GLY A 571 14.28 -9.57 -20.11
CA GLY A 571 13.92 -10.01 -21.47
C GLY A 571 12.42 -9.89 -21.77
N TYR A 572 11.55 -10.12 -20.78
CA TYR A 572 10.09 -10.06 -20.93
C TYR A 572 9.48 -8.76 -20.41
N VAL A 573 10.21 -8.02 -19.57
CA VAL A 573 9.70 -6.78 -18.96
C VAL A 573 9.41 -5.71 -20.03
N ASP A 574 8.18 -5.22 -20.02
CA ASP A 574 7.72 -4.09 -20.83
C ASP A 574 8.61 -2.84 -20.61
N PRO A 575 9.21 -2.29 -21.68
CA PRO A 575 10.13 -1.15 -21.56
C PRO A 575 9.43 0.15 -21.14
N GLU A 576 8.16 0.36 -21.50
CA GLU A 576 7.40 1.54 -21.03
C GLU A 576 7.09 1.42 -19.55
N TYR A 577 6.68 0.22 -19.09
CA TYR A 577 6.51 -0.07 -17.66
C TYR A 577 7.81 0.15 -16.89
N TYR A 578 8.96 -0.28 -17.43
CA TYR A 578 10.27 -0.06 -16.81
C TYR A 578 10.63 1.42 -16.69
N GLN A 579 10.26 2.24 -17.69
CA GLN A 579 10.57 3.68 -17.73
C GLN A 579 9.62 4.51 -16.87
N CYS A 580 8.32 4.22 -16.92
CA CYS A 580 7.27 5.04 -16.34
C CYS A 580 6.72 4.49 -15.02
N TYR A 581 7.13 3.29 -14.59
CA TYR A 581 6.67 2.62 -13.37
C TYR A 581 5.16 2.32 -13.35
N GLN A 582 4.51 2.31 -14.51
CA GLN A 582 3.07 2.09 -14.68
C GLN A 582 2.82 0.74 -15.35
N VAL A 583 2.25 -0.22 -14.60
CA VAL A 583 1.83 -1.51 -15.18
C VAL A 583 0.39 -1.43 -15.68
N THR A 584 0.16 -2.03 -16.85
CA THR A 584 -1.15 -2.14 -17.49
C THR A 584 -1.32 -3.55 -18.06
N GLU A 585 -2.51 -3.92 -18.51
CA GLU A 585 -2.74 -5.17 -19.26
C GLU A 585 -1.84 -5.27 -20.51
N LYS A 586 -1.46 -4.13 -21.11
CA LYS A 586 -0.54 -4.07 -22.26
C LYS A 586 0.90 -4.46 -21.92
N SER A 587 1.25 -4.53 -20.63
CA SER A 587 2.55 -5.04 -20.19
C SER A 587 2.62 -6.58 -20.32
N ASP A 588 1.51 -7.28 -20.11
CA ASP A 588 1.42 -8.73 -20.40
C ASP A 588 1.44 -8.97 -21.92
N VAL A 589 0.83 -8.08 -22.72
CA VAL A 589 0.87 -8.15 -24.19
C VAL A 589 2.31 -8.10 -24.71
N TYR A 590 3.13 -7.19 -24.18
CA TYR A 590 4.55 -7.13 -24.55
C TYR A 590 5.28 -8.43 -24.20
N SER A 591 5.06 -8.92 -22.97
CA SER A 591 5.67 -10.17 -22.49
C SER A 591 5.26 -11.37 -23.35
N PHE A 592 3.99 -11.45 -23.75
CA PHE A 592 3.47 -12.44 -24.67
C PHE A 592 4.07 -12.31 -26.08
N GLY A 593 4.32 -11.08 -26.55
CA GLY A 593 5.07 -10.83 -27.78
C GLY A 593 6.45 -11.48 -27.77
N VAL A 594 7.15 -11.46 -26.63
CA VAL A 594 8.43 -12.17 -26.48
C VAL A 594 8.23 -13.68 -26.55
N VAL A 595 7.20 -14.22 -25.88
CA VAL A 595 6.84 -15.66 -25.97
C VAL A 595 6.57 -16.10 -27.41
N LEU A 596 5.85 -15.30 -28.21
CA LEU A 596 5.62 -15.59 -29.63
C LEU A 596 6.94 -15.69 -30.41
N VAL A 597 7.89 -14.79 -30.14
CA VAL A 597 9.21 -14.83 -30.79
C VAL A 597 10.01 -16.05 -30.35
N GLU A 598 9.96 -16.44 -29.07
CA GLU A 598 10.61 -17.68 -28.61
C GLU A 598 10.01 -18.91 -29.29
N LEU A 599 8.67 -18.97 -29.45
CA LEU A 599 7.99 -20.05 -30.17
C LEU A 599 8.40 -20.11 -31.65
N ILE A 600 8.68 -18.98 -32.29
CA ILE A 600 9.13 -18.94 -33.69
C ILE A 600 10.60 -19.33 -33.84
N SER A 601 11.46 -18.89 -32.91
CA SER A 601 12.92 -18.93 -33.08
C SER A 601 13.63 -20.03 -32.29
N SER A 602 13.00 -20.58 -31.25
CA SER A 602 13.63 -21.43 -30.24
C SER A 602 14.82 -20.79 -29.53
N LEU A 603 14.96 -19.46 -29.62
CA LEU A 603 16.00 -18.69 -28.97
C LEU A 603 15.54 -18.23 -27.59
N GLN A 604 16.46 -18.16 -26.63
CA GLN A 604 16.20 -17.58 -25.31
C GLN A 604 15.94 -16.07 -25.41
N ALA A 605 15.01 -15.56 -24.58
CA ALA A 605 14.69 -14.14 -24.48
C ALA A 605 15.90 -13.22 -24.18
N VAL A 606 16.86 -13.70 -23.38
CA VAL A 606 18.13 -13.00 -23.10
C VAL A 606 19.31 -13.94 -23.28
N ASP A 607 20.30 -13.52 -24.07
CA ASP A 607 21.53 -14.26 -24.27
C ASP A 607 22.71 -13.30 -24.43
N THR A 608 23.60 -13.30 -23.45
CA THR A 608 24.76 -12.39 -23.40
C THR A 608 25.86 -12.75 -24.40
N ASN A 609 25.79 -13.93 -25.03
CA ASN A 609 26.76 -14.33 -26.05
C ASN A 609 26.45 -13.74 -27.43
N ARG A 610 25.24 -13.17 -27.61
CA ARG A 610 24.84 -12.51 -28.85
C ARG A 610 25.51 -11.13 -28.98
N HIS A 611 25.47 -10.60 -30.20
CA HIS A 611 25.92 -9.23 -30.44
C HIS A 611 25.13 -8.24 -29.55
N ARG A 612 25.77 -7.14 -29.14
CA ARG A 612 25.22 -6.20 -28.13
C ARG A 612 23.77 -5.75 -28.38
N HIS A 613 23.39 -5.58 -29.63
CA HIS A 613 22.04 -5.14 -30.02
C HIS A 613 21.00 -6.28 -30.05
N ASP A 614 21.48 -7.52 -30.04
CA ASP A 614 20.71 -8.76 -30.18
C ASP A 614 20.65 -9.57 -28.87
N ILE A 615 21.25 -9.06 -27.78
CA ILE A 615 21.21 -9.68 -26.45
C ILE A 615 19.77 -9.92 -26.02
N ASN A 616 18.89 -8.93 -26.24
CA ASN A 616 17.46 -9.08 -26.04
C ASN A 616 16.81 -9.57 -27.34
N LEU A 617 16.13 -10.70 -27.26
CA LEU A 617 15.45 -11.33 -28.39
C LEU A 617 14.37 -10.42 -28.99
N SER A 618 13.68 -9.60 -28.20
CA SER A 618 12.66 -8.67 -28.70
C SER A 618 13.27 -7.65 -29.67
N ASN A 619 14.43 -7.09 -29.34
CA ASN A 619 15.16 -6.16 -30.20
C ASN A 619 15.62 -6.83 -31.49
N MET A 620 16.17 -8.04 -31.39
CA MET A 620 16.58 -8.82 -32.56
C MET A 620 15.38 -9.07 -33.48
N ALA A 621 14.25 -9.52 -32.95
CA ALA A 621 13.06 -9.82 -33.73
C ALA A 621 12.49 -8.58 -34.41
N ILE A 622 12.34 -7.46 -33.68
CA ILE A 622 11.92 -6.18 -34.26
C ILE A 622 12.81 -5.81 -35.46
N ASN A 623 14.13 -5.90 -35.30
CA ASN A 623 15.08 -5.59 -36.36
C ASN A 623 14.92 -6.53 -37.57
N LYS A 624 14.87 -7.85 -37.36
CA LYS A 624 14.75 -8.84 -38.45
C LYS A 624 13.42 -8.70 -39.18
N ILE A 625 12.32 -8.50 -38.48
CA ILE A 625 10.98 -8.35 -39.07
C ILE A 625 10.91 -7.08 -39.92
N GLN A 626 11.37 -5.93 -39.39
CA GLN A 626 11.39 -4.66 -40.13
C GLN A 626 12.25 -4.68 -41.39
N ASN A 627 13.33 -5.48 -41.37
CA ASN A 627 14.24 -5.62 -42.51
C ASN A 627 13.84 -6.76 -43.46
N HIS A 628 12.64 -7.34 -43.32
CA HIS A 628 12.16 -8.48 -44.12
C HIS A 628 13.09 -9.72 -44.07
N ARG A 629 13.76 -9.92 -42.93
CA ARG A 629 14.70 -11.02 -42.66
C ARG A 629 14.15 -12.04 -41.66
N VAL A 630 12.83 -12.26 -41.66
CA VAL A 630 12.17 -13.22 -40.76
C VAL A 630 12.77 -14.62 -40.90
N HIS A 631 13.12 -15.05 -42.12
CA HIS A 631 13.76 -16.34 -42.37
C HIS A 631 15.05 -16.58 -41.56
N GLU A 632 15.79 -15.52 -41.19
CA GLU A 632 17.00 -15.62 -40.36
C GLU A 632 16.70 -15.79 -38.87
N LEU A 633 15.45 -15.53 -38.45
CA LEU A 633 14.98 -15.64 -37.06
C LEU A 633 14.32 -17.00 -36.78
N VAL A 634 13.69 -17.61 -37.79
CA VAL A 634 12.85 -18.79 -37.61
C VAL A 634 13.67 -20.04 -37.35
N ASP A 635 13.21 -20.88 -36.41
CA ASP A 635 13.80 -22.19 -36.15
C ASP A 635 13.73 -23.06 -37.42
N SER A 636 14.90 -23.50 -37.88
CA SER A 636 15.07 -24.34 -39.07
C SER A 636 14.24 -25.63 -39.05
N SER A 637 13.91 -26.16 -37.86
CA SER A 637 13.13 -27.39 -37.70
C SER A 637 11.63 -27.21 -37.99
N LEU A 638 11.13 -25.97 -38.06
CA LEU A 638 9.73 -25.69 -38.33
C LEU A 638 9.34 -25.90 -39.79
N GLY A 639 10.31 -26.06 -40.70
CA GLY A 639 10.05 -26.24 -42.12
C GLY A 639 9.64 -24.93 -42.83
N PHE A 640 10.09 -23.79 -42.32
CA PHE A 640 9.81 -22.46 -42.90
C PHE A 640 10.24 -22.35 -44.37
N GLU A 641 11.34 -23.01 -44.75
CA GLU A 641 11.81 -22.98 -46.13
C GLU A 641 11.12 -23.99 -47.06
N THR A 642 10.59 -25.07 -46.48
CA THR A 642 10.07 -26.22 -47.21
C THR A 642 8.55 -26.25 -47.32
N ASN A 643 7.83 -25.60 -46.41
CA ASN A 643 6.37 -25.61 -46.35
C ASN A 643 5.85 -24.16 -46.45
N SER A 644 5.19 -23.83 -47.57
CA SER A 644 4.64 -22.50 -47.85
C SER A 644 3.55 -22.08 -46.87
N THR A 645 2.72 -23.03 -46.41
CA THR A 645 1.65 -22.78 -45.44
C THR A 645 2.26 -22.43 -44.08
N VAL A 646 3.25 -23.19 -43.61
CA VAL A 646 4.00 -22.86 -42.39
C VAL A 646 4.71 -21.52 -42.54
N ARG A 647 5.39 -21.27 -43.67
CA ARG A 647 6.02 -19.98 -43.95
C ARG A 647 5.05 -18.81 -43.78
N ARG A 648 3.85 -18.93 -44.36
CA ARG A 648 2.80 -17.91 -44.26
C ARG A 648 2.36 -17.73 -42.80
N MET A 649 2.02 -18.81 -42.11
CA MET A 649 1.56 -18.74 -40.71
C MET A 649 2.61 -18.14 -39.79
N VAL A 650 3.86 -18.59 -39.89
CA VAL A 650 4.98 -18.06 -39.10
C VAL A 650 5.18 -16.57 -39.38
N THR A 651 5.07 -16.14 -40.64
CA THR A 651 5.18 -14.72 -41.00
C THR A 651 4.06 -13.89 -40.35
N LEU A 652 2.81 -14.38 -40.38
CA LEU A 652 1.68 -13.70 -39.74
C LEU A 652 1.83 -13.64 -38.22
N VAL A 653 2.31 -14.71 -37.57
CA VAL A 653 2.58 -14.70 -36.13
C VAL A 653 3.74 -13.77 -35.79
N ALA A 654 4.78 -13.69 -36.65
CA ALA A 654 5.88 -12.75 -36.48
C ALA A 654 5.40 -11.29 -36.58
N GLU A 655 4.52 -10.98 -37.53
CA GLU A 655 3.89 -9.65 -37.64
C GLU A 655 3.04 -9.32 -36.40
N LEU A 656 2.28 -10.29 -35.87
CA LEU A 656 1.53 -10.11 -34.63
C LEU A 656 2.47 -9.86 -33.43
N ALA A 657 3.56 -10.63 -33.33
CA ALA A 657 4.57 -10.43 -32.30
C ALA A 657 5.20 -9.03 -32.40
N PHE A 658 5.49 -8.55 -33.61
CA PHE A 658 5.96 -7.18 -33.83
C PHE A 658 4.99 -6.12 -33.30
N ARG A 659 3.67 -6.29 -33.50
CA ARG A 659 2.65 -5.38 -32.94
C ARG A 659 2.59 -5.46 -31.40
N CYS A 660 2.75 -6.64 -30.82
CA CYS A 660 2.80 -6.81 -29.37
C CYS A 660 4.04 -6.15 -28.74
N LEU A 661 5.16 -6.12 -29.46
CA LEU A 661 6.45 -5.60 -29.00
C LEU A 661 6.66 -4.10 -29.24
N GLN A 662 5.63 -3.35 -29.62
CA GLN A 662 5.74 -1.89 -29.82
C GLN A 662 6.16 -1.18 -28.53
N GLN A 663 6.99 -0.14 -28.67
CA GLN A 663 7.48 0.63 -27.51
C GLN A 663 6.33 1.30 -26.77
N GLU A 664 5.43 1.97 -27.48
CA GLU A 664 4.25 2.65 -26.93
C GLU A 664 3.10 1.64 -26.72
N LYS A 665 2.56 1.56 -25.49
CA LYS A 665 1.49 0.63 -25.12
C LYS A 665 0.19 0.81 -25.90
N ASP A 666 -0.08 2.03 -26.36
CA ASP A 666 -1.30 2.36 -27.11
C ASP A 666 -1.27 1.76 -28.52
N MET A 667 -0.08 1.46 -29.04
CA MET A 667 0.13 0.80 -30.33
C MET A 667 0.03 -0.73 -30.24
N ARG A 668 0.01 -1.29 -29.02
CA ARG A 668 -0.12 -2.73 -28.79
C ARG A 668 -1.60 -3.13 -28.84
N PRO A 669 -1.95 -4.27 -29.44
CA PRO A 669 -3.32 -4.80 -29.38
C PRO A 669 -3.71 -5.21 -27.95
N SER A 670 -5.00 -5.44 -27.70
CA SER A 670 -5.46 -6.14 -26.50
C SER A 670 -5.21 -7.65 -26.61
N MET A 671 -5.20 -8.39 -25.50
CA MET A 671 -5.07 -9.85 -25.58
C MET A 671 -6.26 -10.53 -26.28
N GLU A 672 -7.44 -9.91 -26.26
CA GLU A 672 -8.61 -10.38 -27.03
C GLU A 672 -8.36 -10.25 -28.54
N GLU A 673 -7.85 -9.11 -29.02
CA GLU A 673 -7.48 -8.91 -30.42
C GLU A 673 -6.34 -9.84 -30.86
N VAL A 674 -5.36 -10.09 -29.98
CA VAL A 674 -4.27 -11.04 -30.21
C VAL A 674 -4.82 -12.46 -30.39
N LEU A 675 -5.72 -12.89 -29.51
CA LEU A 675 -6.37 -14.20 -29.57
C LEU A 675 -7.19 -14.37 -30.85
N GLU A 676 -7.98 -13.37 -31.23
CA GLU A 676 -8.75 -13.39 -32.48
C GLU A 676 -7.85 -13.50 -33.71
N THR A 677 -6.74 -12.76 -33.72
CA THR A 677 -5.76 -12.82 -34.80
C THR A 677 -5.12 -14.20 -34.91
N LEU A 678 -4.70 -14.80 -33.80
CA LEU A 678 -4.15 -16.16 -33.77
C LEU A 678 -5.17 -17.21 -34.24
N ARG A 679 -6.44 -17.08 -33.84
CA ARG A 679 -7.53 -17.96 -34.30
C ARG A 679 -7.74 -17.84 -35.81
N GLY A 680 -7.65 -16.63 -36.35
CA GLY A 680 -7.68 -16.38 -37.79
C GLY A 680 -6.56 -17.12 -38.53
N ILE A 681 -5.31 -16.97 -38.05
CA ILE A 681 -4.14 -17.65 -38.62
C ILE A 681 -4.30 -19.17 -38.61
N HIS A 682 -4.82 -19.73 -37.50
CA HIS A 682 -5.04 -21.17 -37.36
C HIS A 682 -6.19 -21.70 -38.24
N ASN A 683 -7.29 -20.96 -38.34
CA ASN A 683 -8.46 -21.41 -39.12
C ASN A 683 -8.23 -21.34 -40.64
N GLU A 684 -7.37 -20.43 -41.11
CA GLU A 684 -6.96 -20.41 -42.52
C GLU A 684 -6.21 -21.69 -42.93
N ASP A 685 -5.51 -22.35 -42.00
CA ASP A 685 -4.85 -23.65 -42.21
C ASP A 685 -5.87 -24.77 -42.40
N LEU A 686 -6.85 -24.86 -41.49
CA LEU A 686 -7.93 -25.85 -41.56
C LEU A 686 -8.73 -25.76 -42.87
N ASN A 687 -8.95 -24.54 -43.36
CA ASN A 687 -9.63 -24.33 -44.64
C ASN A 687 -8.72 -24.69 -45.84
N THR A 688 -7.42 -24.46 -45.76
CA THR A 688 -6.46 -24.83 -46.82
C THR A 688 -6.33 -26.36 -46.93
N HIS A 689 -6.21 -27.07 -45.80
CA HIS A 689 -6.17 -28.53 -45.77
C HIS A 689 -7.49 -29.18 -46.16
N LYS A 690 -8.64 -28.55 -45.85
CA LYS A 690 -9.94 -29.03 -46.32
C LYS A 690 -10.09 -28.92 -47.85
N VAL A 691 -9.48 -27.91 -48.48
CA VAL A 691 -9.45 -27.78 -49.94
C VAL A 691 -8.51 -28.82 -50.57
N GLU A 692 -7.31 -29.04 -50.02
CA GLU A 692 -6.37 -30.08 -50.53
C GLU A 692 -6.90 -31.52 -50.39
N ILE A 693 -7.63 -31.84 -49.31
CA ILE A 693 -8.27 -33.16 -49.15
C ILE A 693 -9.40 -33.36 -50.16
N VAL A 694 -10.16 -32.31 -50.48
CA VAL A 694 -11.22 -32.37 -51.50
C VAL A 694 -10.61 -32.59 -52.89
N ASP A 695 -9.49 -31.94 -53.21
CA ASP A 695 -8.81 -32.15 -54.50
C ASP A 695 -8.21 -33.57 -54.63
N MET A 696 -7.65 -34.15 -53.56
CA MET A 696 -7.18 -35.55 -53.58
C MET A 696 -8.31 -36.59 -53.71
N LEU A 697 -9.51 -36.26 -53.23
CA LEU A 697 -10.68 -37.13 -53.36
C LEU A 697 -11.36 -37.01 -54.73
N ILE A 698 -11.11 -35.94 -55.48
CA ILE A 698 -11.64 -35.74 -56.84
C ILE A 698 -10.77 -36.47 -57.88
N ASP A 699 -9.47 -36.65 -57.64
CA ASP A 699 -8.55 -37.35 -58.57
C ASP A 699 -8.58 -38.90 -58.45
N ALA A 700 -9.39 -39.46 -57.55
CA ALA A 700 -9.45 -40.91 -57.31
C ALA A 700 -10.63 -41.63 -58.01
N ASP A 701 -11.49 -40.94 -58.77
CA ASP A 701 -12.64 -41.56 -59.45
C ASP A 701 -12.83 -41.03 -60.88
N ASP A 702 -11.91 -41.39 -61.79
CA ASP A 702 -12.33 -41.64 -63.17
C ASP A 702 -11.42 -42.69 -63.85
N GLY A 703 -11.75 -43.95 -63.60
CA GLY A 703 -11.18 -45.11 -64.27
C GLY A 703 -12.28 -45.97 -64.88
N LEU A 704 -12.40 -45.87 -66.22
CA LEU A 704 -12.89 -46.90 -67.16
C LEU A 704 -14.42 -46.98 -67.43
N LEU A 705 -14.85 -46.55 -68.64
CA LEU A 705 -15.26 -47.47 -69.75
C LEU A 705 -15.95 -46.78 -70.97
N LYS A 706 -15.52 -47.24 -72.17
CA LYS A 706 -16.19 -47.34 -73.50
C LYS A 706 -16.08 -46.18 -74.53
N GLY A 707 -15.34 -46.45 -75.62
CA GLY A 707 -15.59 -45.86 -76.97
C GLY A 707 -16.84 -46.45 -77.65
N PRO A 708 -17.24 -46.10 -78.91
CA PRO A 708 -16.43 -45.83 -80.13
C PRO A 708 -17.01 -44.67 -81.03
N PRO A 709 -16.83 -44.63 -82.38
CA PRO A 709 -15.64 -44.50 -83.22
C PRO A 709 -15.57 -43.16 -84.02
N SER A 710 -14.45 -42.99 -84.73
CA SER A 710 -14.00 -41.88 -85.59
C SER A 710 -14.89 -41.50 -86.79
N PRO A 711 -14.73 -40.26 -87.31
CA PRO A 711 -14.79 -40.00 -88.75
C PRO A 711 -13.54 -39.30 -89.31
N THR A 712 -12.90 -40.00 -90.25
CA THR A 712 -12.31 -39.52 -91.52
C THR A 712 -11.91 -38.04 -91.68
N HIS A 713 -10.60 -37.81 -91.80
CA HIS A 713 -10.06 -36.69 -92.59
C HIS A 713 -10.10 -37.04 -94.09
N GLY A 714 -10.64 -36.12 -94.89
CA GLY A 714 -10.50 -36.09 -96.33
C GLY A 714 -9.97 -34.72 -96.77
N THR A 715 -8.93 -34.78 -97.60
CA THR A 715 -8.17 -33.73 -98.31
C THR A 715 -7.28 -32.79 -97.50
#